data_AF-J4H3V1-F1
#
_entry.id   AF-J4H3V1-F1
#
_cell.length_a   1.000
_cell.length_b   1.000
_cell.length_c   1.000
_cell.angle_alpha   90.00
_cell.angle_beta   90.00
_cell.angle_gamma   90.00
#
_symmetry.space_group_name_H-M   'P 1'
#
loop_
_entity.id
_entity.type
_entity.pdbx_description
1 polymer ?
#
loop_
_entity_poly.entity_id
_entity_poly.type
_entity_poly.pdbx_seq_one_letter_code
_entity_poly.pdbx_strand_id
1 'polypeptide(L)'
;MSGSNTSRTRPPPYNDPSGNGSATRLKECFANLVKDQLDIQELFKSVAGKLETTPQIGECHTLCEEWNKLRQSHRKVYRDSQHNAGQCASFLNNYVEVIVPLSQSRLPLKDKKLMIMKFIEAITAHQDRARKSAAKFHEIGKQVEIFQLKIASALRGQAEPSGFFQSVWSGFEEICMSIWQALYKLLKAIVDSFHSMLARIRTIRFFCGIRVDIEFERYCQVSSETHEIPTKVTAQKFKEELKELSDKLSMFEEAWHTVRLCCSDLLTTVAMANSLTSVPAACDKHLESAGVVGSRGVVSAWFWLGAMNSTAPVYESAGVLYANTDFTQLNWLETQWAAWYLWIGNPVIATGLMSFLLHEIVYFGRCVPWIIIDAIPYFRRWKLQAGKVPSPKEQWECTKQVLYSHFTIELPLIWFFHPMAEMFGMSTWQVPLPALKIMVPQVAFFFVFEDMFHYFAHQALHWGPLYKHIHKIHHKYSAPFGLAAEYAHPAEVAILGTGTLAGPLLYCFFRGDLHIFTMYVWITLRLFQAVDAHSGYDFPWSLQHILPFWSGAEHHDFHHMAFVNNFSTSFRWCDRLFGTDDKYRQYCLRREAMKKASANQKDFIALEKKMLAEIEAEGVQAEAIAESYRYGEKEKTA
;
A
#
# COMPACT_ATOMS: atom_id res chain seq x y z
N MET A 1 -47.01 -61.99 -2.41
CA MET A 1 -46.03 -61.78 -1.31
C MET A 1 -44.84 -60.99 -1.85
N SER A 2 -44.18 -60.22 -0.98
CA SER A 2 -42.85 -59.57 -1.14
C SER A 2 -42.49 -58.92 -2.48
N GLY A 3 -42.46 -57.59 -2.50
CA GLY A 3 -41.54 -56.83 -3.35
C GLY A 3 -40.27 -56.42 -2.58
N SER A 4 -39.21 -56.07 -3.31
CA SER A 4 -38.05 -55.29 -2.83
C SER A 4 -37.93 -54.07 -3.74
N ASN A 5 -38.06 -52.82 -3.29
CA ASN A 5 -37.31 -52.06 -2.29
C ASN A 5 -35.93 -51.57 -2.80
N THR A 6 -35.92 -50.39 -3.42
CA THR A 6 -34.77 -49.46 -3.37
C THR A 6 -35.27 -48.05 -3.04
N SER A 7 -34.73 -47.48 -1.96
CA SER A 7 -34.99 -46.10 -1.54
C SER A 7 -34.20 -45.12 -2.42
N ARG A 8 -34.85 -44.04 -2.88
CA ARG A 8 -34.16 -42.85 -3.40
C ARG A 8 -34.56 -41.64 -2.56
N THR A 9 -33.56 -41.04 -1.93
CA THR A 9 -33.65 -39.86 -1.08
C THR A 9 -34.05 -38.61 -1.88
N ARG A 10 -34.84 -37.73 -1.26
CA ARG A 10 -35.17 -36.41 -1.80
C ARG A 10 -33.93 -35.48 -1.70
N PRO A 11 -33.65 -34.60 -2.68
CA PRO A 11 -32.61 -33.59 -2.53
C PRO A 11 -33.01 -32.55 -1.45
N PRO A 12 -32.04 -31.91 -0.77
CA PRO A 12 -32.32 -30.84 0.19
C PRO A 12 -32.77 -29.55 -0.52
N PRO A 13 -33.48 -28.63 0.20
CA PRO A 13 -33.83 -27.33 -0.34
C PRO A 13 -32.57 -26.45 -0.50
N TYR A 14 -32.41 -25.83 -1.67
CA TYR A 14 -31.40 -24.81 -1.90
C TYR A 14 -31.83 -23.50 -1.21
N ASN A 15 -31.28 -23.25 -0.01
CA ASN A 15 -31.24 -21.89 0.54
C ASN A 15 -30.01 -21.18 -0.06
N ASP A 16 -30.24 -20.21 -0.93
CA ASP A 16 -29.22 -19.30 -1.44
C ASP A 16 -29.06 -18.11 -0.47
N PRO A 17 -27.90 -17.93 0.20
CA PRO A 17 -27.71 -16.82 1.13
C PRO A 17 -27.44 -15.46 0.46
N SER A 18 -27.17 -15.42 -0.86
CA SER A 18 -26.55 -14.26 -1.51
C SER A 18 -27.53 -13.16 -1.98
N GLY A 19 -28.84 -13.41 -1.94
CA GLY A 19 -29.84 -12.54 -2.57
C GLY A 19 -30.25 -11.26 -1.82
N ASN A 20 -29.82 -11.06 -0.56
CA ASN A 20 -30.42 -10.04 0.32
C ASN A 20 -29.65 -8.71 0.42
N GLY A 21 -28.39 -8.64 -0.04
CA GLY A 21 -27.53 -7.46 0.16
C GLY A 21 -27.91 -6.23 -0.67
N SER A 22 -28.15 -6.41 -1.98
CA SER A 22 -28.35 -5.29 -2.90
C SER A 22 -29.62 -4.48 -2.65
N ALA A 23 -30.71 -5.12 -2.21
CA ALA A 23 -31.97 -4.44 -1.90
C ALA A 23 -31.89 -3.64 -0.59
N THR A 24 -31.26 -4.22 0.44
CA THR A 24 -31.01 -3.56 1.73
C THR A 24 -30.13 -2.32 1.55
N ARG A 25 -29.01 -2.47 0.83
CA ARG A 25 -28.11 -1.35 0.48
C ARG A 25 -28.83 -0.26 -0.31
N LEU A 26 -29.67 -0.60 -1.29
CA LEU A 26 -30.44 0.41 -2.04
C LEU A 26 -31.39 1.18 -1.11
N LYS A 27 -32.08 0.48 -0.20
CA LYS A 27 -33.01 1.10 0.76
C LYS A 27 -32.27 2.06 1.71
N GLU A 28 -31.12 1.65 2.23
CA GLU A 28 -30.25 2.47 3.09
C GLU A 28 -29.69 3.69 2.37
N CYS A 29 -29.12 3.49 1.17
CA CYS A 29 -28.61 4.58 0.33
C CYS A 29 -29.68 5.64 0.00
N PHE A 30 -30.96 5.27 -0.16
CA PHE A 30 -32.02 6.22 -0.50
C PHE A 30 -32.79 6.78 0.71
N ALA A 31 -32.73 6.14 1.88
CA ALA A 31 -33.46 6.58 3.09
C ALA A 31 -33.01 7.96 3.58
N ASN A 32 -31.71 8.27 3.49
CA ASN A 32 -31.14 9.51 4.02
C ASN A 32 -31.10 10.67 3.02
N LEU A 33 -31.14 10.41 1.70
CA LEU A 33 -30.96 11.44 0.66
C LEU A 33 -31.97 12.59 0.70
N VAL A 34 -33.19 12.36 1.20
CA VAL A 34 -34.18 13.45 1.34
C VAL A 34 -33.77 14.42 2.46
N LYS A 35 -33.18 13.90 3.54
CA LYS A 35 -32.60 14.70 4.63
C LYS A 35 -31.32 15.38 4.16
N ASP A 36 -30.39 14.61 3.58
CA ASP A 36 -29.11 15.16 3.07
C ASP A 36 -29.33 16.24 2.01
N GLN A 37 -30.38 16.17 1.20
CA GLN A 37 -30.72 17.24 0.27
C GLN A 37 -31.12 18.55 0.97
N LEU A 38 -31.86 18.48 2.07
CA LEU A 38 -32.25 19.66 2.84
C LEU A 38 -30.99 20.28 3.47
N ASP A 39 -30.15 19.44 4.09
CA ASP A 39 -28.88 19.85 4.68
C ASP A 39 -27.96 20.50 3.61
N ILE A 40 -27.81 19.88 2.43
CA ILE A 40 -27.07 20.44 1.29
C ILE A 40 -27.62 21.80 0.87
N GLN A 41 -28.95 21.99 0.85
CA GLN A 41 -29.54 23.28 0.49
C GLN A 41 -29.31 24.37 1.54
N GLU A 42 -29.24 24.01 2.82
CA GLU A 42 -28.87 24.93 3.90
C GLU A 42 -27.36 25.23 3.90
N LEU A 43 -26.49 24.23 3.68
CA LEU A 43 -25.03 24.45 3.52
C LEU A 43 -24.73 25.40 2.35
N PHE A 44 -25.37 25.21 1.19
CA PHE A 44 -25.24 26.13 0.06
C PHE A 44 -25.73 27.56 0.37
N LYS A 45 -26.71 27.74 1.27
CA LYS A 45 -27.15 29.07 1.75
C LYS A 45 -26.18 29.66 2.77
N SER A 46 -25.73 28.86 3.74
CA SER A 46 -24.82 29.28 4.80
C SER A 46 -23.51 29.79 4.22
N VAL A 47 -22.89 29.02 3.32
CA VAL A 47 -21.67 29.45 2.62
C VAL A 47 -21.91 30.72 1.80
N ALA A 48 -23.05 30.87 1.11
CA ALA A 48 -23.36 32.10 0.37
C ALA A 48 -23.44 33.33 1.29
N GLY A 49 -24.23 33.25 2.36
CA GLY A 49 -24.36 34.35 3.32
C GLY A 49 -23.05 34.67 4.04
N LYS A 50 -22.19 33.66 4.29
CA LYS A 50 -20.83 33.89 4.83
C LYS A 50 -19.90 34.55 3.83
N LEU A 51 -19.95 34.21 2.54
CA LEU A 51 -19.15 34.89 1.51
C LEU A 51 -19.54 36.37 1.42
N GLU A 52 -20.85 36.64 1.37
CA GLU A 52 -21.43 37.99 1.30
C GLU A 52 -21.10 38.84 2.54
N THR A 53 -21.08 38.24 3.73
CA THR A 53 -20.79 38.93 5.00
C THR A 53 -19.32 38.95 5.42
N THR A 54 -18.42 38.22 4.73
CA THR A 54 -16.98 38.23 5.01
C THR A 54 -16.37 39.55 4.50
N PRO A 55 -15.79 40.42 5.36
CA PRO A 55 -15.36 41.77 4.94
C PRO A 55 -14.30 41.81 3.83
N GLN A 56 -13.49 40.76 3.70
CA GLN A 56 -12.45 40.62 2.67
C GLN A 56 -12.99 40.12 1.31
N ILE A 57 -14.25 39.69 1.26
CA ILE A 57 -14.90 39.14 0.06
C ILE A 57 -16.03 40.10 -0.32
N GLY A 58 -17.11 40.13 0.46
CA GLY A 58 -18.28 40.98 0.23
C GLY A 58 -19.19 40.51 -0.90
N GLU A 59 -20.40 41.08 -0.95
CA GLU A 59 -21.47 40.69 -1.88
C GLU A 59 -21.06 40.77 -3.36
N CYS A 60 -20.25 41.76 -3.74
CA CYS A 60 -19.81 41.99 -5.13
C CYS A 60 -18.61 41.14 -5.58
N HIS A 61 -18.13 40.19 -4.78
CA HIS A 61 -16.96 39.38 -5.14
C HIS A 61 -17.26 38.32 -6.19
N THR A 62 -16.29 38.05 -7.09
CA THR A 62 -16.42 37.02 -8.13
C THR A 62 -16.71 35.62 -7.58
N LEU A 63 -16.21 35.32 -6.37
CA LEU A 63 -16.52 34.07 -5.65
C LEU A 63 -18.01 33.92 -5.33
N CYS A 64 -18.73 35.01 -5.03
CA CYS A 64 -20.17 34.96 -4.76
C CYS A 64 -20.96 34.58 -6.02
N GLU A 65 -20.52 35.05 -7.20
CA GLU A 65 -21.09 34.67 -8.50
C GLU A 65 -20.77 33.21 -8.87
N GLU A 66 -19.51 32.78 -8.70
CA GLU A 66 -19.08 31.40 -8.92
C GLU A 66 -19.83 30.41 -8.00
N TRP A 67 -20.00 30.74 -6.72
CA TRP A 67 -20.74 29.94 -5.75
C TRP A 67 -22.22 29.79 -6.15
N ASN A 68 -22.84 30.89 -6.57
CA ASN A 68 -24.22 30.87 -7.05
C ASN A 68 -24.39 30.04 -8.33
N LYS A 69 -23.40 30.05 -9.25
CA LYS A 69 -23.39 29.15 -10.43
C LYS A 69 -23.26 27.68 -10.02
N LEU A 70 -22.40 27.34 -9.05
CA LEU A 70 -22.25 25.98 -8.53
C LEU A 70 -23.54 25.48 -7.86
N ARG A 71 -24.17 26.33 -7.04
CA ARG A 71 -25.47 26.07 -6.39
C ARG A 71 -26.61 25.86 -7.40
N GLN A 72 -26.64 26.62 -8.50
CA GLN A 72 -27.60 26.43 -9.59
C GLN A 72 -27.36 25.11 -10.34
N SER A 73 -26.10 24.77 -10.61
CA SER A 73 -25.72 23.47 -11.20
C SER A 73 -26.16 22.30 -10.33
N HIS A 74 -25.93 22.36 -9.00
CA HIS A 74 -26.44 21.35 -8.07
C HIS A 74 -27.97 21.22 -8.13
N ARG A 75 -28.71 22.32 -8.05
CA ARG A 75 -30.19 22.29 -8.15
C ARG A 75 -30.69 21.65 -9.45
N LYS A 76 -29.99 21.86 -10.57
CA LYS A 76 -30.32 21.23 -11.85
C LYS A 76 -30.03 19.72 -11.83
N VAL A 77 -28.84 19.32 -11.40
CA VAL A 77 -28.45 17.89 -11.30
C VAL A 77 -29.36 17.13 -10.34
N TYR A 78 -29.74 17.73 -9.21
CA TYR A 78 -30.69 17.14 -8.28
C TYR A 78 -32.08 16.92 -8.92
N ARG A 79 -32.63 17.93 -9.63
CA ARG A 79 -33.92 17.79 -10.35
C ARG A 79 -33.85 16.73 -11.45
N ASP A 80 -32.77 16.70 -12.24
CA ASP A 80 -32.51 15.63 -13.22
C ASP A 80 -32.53 14.26 -12.52
N SER A 81 -31.91 14.16 -11.34
CA SER A 81 -31.86 12.92 -10.56
C SER A 81 -33.23 12.49 -10.02
N GLN A 82 -34.05 13.41 -9.49
CA GLN A 82 -35.41 13.10 -9.05
C GLN A 82 -36.28 12.58 -10.21
N HIS A 83 -36.14 13.21 -11.39
CA HIS A 83 -36.83 12.74 -12.59
C HIS A 83 -36.36 11.33 -13.01
N ASN A 84 -35.04 11.09 -13.02
CA ASN A 84 -34.47 9.77 -13.30
C ASN A 84 -34.95 8.71 -12.28
N ALA A 85 -35.05 9.06 -11.00
CA ALA A 85 -35.54 8.15 -9.96
C ALA A 85 -37.02 7.81 -10.16
N GLY A 86 -37.86 8.79 -10.51
CA GLY A 86 -39.26 8.56 -10.88
C GLY A 86 -39.41 7.67 -12.13
N GLN A 87 -38.56 7.87 -13.14
CA GLN A 87 -38.50 6.98 -14.30
C GLN A 87 -38.08 5.55 -13.91
N CYS A 88 -37.09 5.37 -13.02
CA CYS A 88 -36.68 4.05 -12.53
C CYS A 88 -37.80 3.36 -11.73
N ALA A 89 -38.52 4.09 -10.87
CA ALA A 89 -39.65 3.54 -10.11
C ALA A 89 -40.80 3.10 -11.04
N SER A 90 -41.17 3.93 -12.02
CA SER A 90 -42.16 3.57 -13.04
C SER A 90 -41.72 2.37 -13.87
N PHE A 91 -40.43 2.31 -14.26
CA PHE A 91 -39.86 1.15 -14.95
C PHE A 91 -39.95 -0.13 -14.11
N LEU A 92 -39.62 -0.09 -12.82
CA LEU A 92 -39.66 -1.25 -11.94
C LEU A 92 -41.09 -1.78 -11.72
N ASN A 93 -42.08 -0.89 -11.57
CA ASN A 93 -43.48 -1.30 -11.49
C ASN A 93 -43.93 -2.02 -12.78
N ASN A 94 -43.68 -1.40 -13.94
CA ASN A 94 -43.97 -2.00 -15.25
C ASN A 94 -43.20 -3.31 -15.48
N TYR A 95 -41.97 -3.41 -14.98
CA TYR A 95 -41.14 -4.62 -15.08
C TYR A 95 -41.77 -5.78 -14.29
N VAL A 96 -42.20 -5.55 -13.04
CA VAL A 96 -42.85 -6.58 -12.21
C VAL A 96 -44.20 -6.99 -12.82
N GLU A 97 -45.02 -6.02 -13.25
CA GLU A 97 -46.34 -6.29 -13.84
C GLU A 97 -46.29 -6.98 -15.21
N VAL A 98 -45.18 -6.87 -15.96
CA VAL A 98 -45.06 -7.48 -17.29
C VAL A 98 -44.19 -8.73 -17.31
N ILE A 99 -43.00 -8.73 -16.68
CA ILE A 99 -42.08 -9.88 -16.75
C ILE A 99 -42.61 -11.10 -15.99
N VAL A 100 -43.26 -10.90 -14.83
CA VAL A 100 -43.82 -12.02 -14.04
C VAL A 100 -44.97 -12.71 -14.80
N PRO A 101 -45.95 -12.03 -15.41
CA PRO A 101 -46.93 -12.70 -16.26
C PRO A 101 -46.36 -13.18 -17.60
N LEU A 102 -45.34 -12.53 -18.16
CA LEU A 102 -44.72 -12.94 -19.43
C LEU A 102 -44.08 -14.34 -19.33
N SER A 103 -43.42 -14.65 -18.21
CA SER A 103 -42.85 -15.99 -17.97
C SER A 103 -43.94 -17.08 -18.00
N GLN A 104 -45.10 -16.79 -17.41
CA GLN A 104 -46.25 -17.70 -17.31
C GLN A 104 -47.18 -17.68 -18.55
N SER A 105 -46.93 -16.76 -19.50
CA SER A 105 -47.80 -16.56 -20.67
C SER A 105 -47.63 -17.65 -21.74
N ARG A 106 -48.72 -17.93 -22.47
CA ARG A 106 -48.73 -18.79 -23.68
C ARG A 106 -48.33 -18.05 -24.97
N LEU A 107 -47.72 -16.87 -24.86
CA LEU A 107 -47.36 -16.06 -26.03
C LEU A 107 -46.31 -16.77 -26.90
N PRO A 108 -46.37 -16.60 -28.25
CA PRO A 108 -45.34 -17.13 -29.14
C PRO A 108 -43.96 -16.64 -28.73
N LEU A 109 -42.98 -17.53 -28.84
CA LEU A 109 -41.59 -17.28 -28.43
C LEU A 109 -40.98 -16.03 -29.10
N LYS A 110 -41.35 -15.75 -30.35
CA LYS A 110 -40.96 -14.54 -31.10
C LYS A 110 -41.41 -13.25 -30.42
N ASP A 111 -42.61 -13.26 -29.85
CA ASP A 111 -43.21 -12.09 -29.19
C ASP A 111 -42.68 -11.93 -27.77
N LYS A 112 -42.48 -13.05 -27.05
CA LYS A 112 -41.72 -13.04 -25.77
C LYS A 112 -40.33 -12.42 -25.97
N LYS A 113 -39.61 -12.85 -27.01
CA LYS A 113 -38.28 -12.31 -27.37
C LYS A 113 -38.31 -10.80 -27.65
N LEU A 114 -39.31 -10.34 -28.41
CA LEU A 114 -39.48 -8.91 -28.70
C LEU A 114 -39.74 -8.07 -27.44
N MET A 115 -40.51 -8.57 -26.48
CA MET A 115 -40.72 -7.89 -25.20
C MET A 115 -39.44 -7.87 -24.35
N ILE A 116 -38.73 -9.00 -24.25
CA ILE A 116 -37.46 -9.11 -23.52
C ILE A 116 -36.42 -8.12 -24.07
N MET A 117 -36.31 -8.00 -25.40
CA MET A 117 -35.39 -7.04 -26.02
C MET A 117 -35.71 -5.58 -25.65
N LYS A 118 -37.00 -5.19 -25.63
CA LYS A 118 -37.41 -3.85 -25.18
C LYS A 118 -37.06 -3.58 -23.71
N PHE A 119 -37.12 -4.60 -22.85
CA PHE A 119 -36.66 -4.48 -21.46
C PHE A 119 -35.13 -4.34 -21.38
N ILE A 120 -34.35 -5.08 -22.17
CA ILE A 120 -32.88 -4.95 -22.25
C ILE A 120 -32.47 -3.53 -22.67
N GLU A 121 -33.12 -2.98 -23.70
CA GLU A 121 -32.90 -1.61 -24.16
C GLU A 121 -33.23 -0.58 -23.07
N ALA A 122 -34.37 -0.73 -22.40
CA ALA A 122 -34.77 0.14 -21.29
C ALA A 122 -33.79 0.08 -20.10
N ILE A 123 -33.41 -1.12 -19.65
CA ILE A 123 -32.44 -1.31 -18.55
C ILE A 123 -31.11 -0.62 -18.89
N THR A 124 -30.63 -0.78 -20.13
CA THR A 124 -29.39 -0.15 -20.60
C THR A 124 -29.49 1.38 -20.55
N ALA A 125 -30.63 1.96 -20.95
CA ALA A 125 -30.89 3.39 -20.84
C ALA A 125 -30.95 3.90 -19.38
N HIS A 126 -31.51 3.11 -18.45
CA HIS A 126 -31.48 3.43 -17.02
C HIS A 126 -30.07 3.32 -16.43
N GLN A 127 -29.27 2.33 -16.83
CA GLN A 127 -27.88 2.17 -16.40
C GLN A 127 -27.00 3.36 -16.82
N ASP A 128 -27.15 3.84 -18.06
CA ASP A 128 -26.43 5.01 -18.57
C ASP A 128 -26.89 6.31 -17.89
N ARG A 129 -28.21 6.50 -17.67
CA ARG A 129 -28.74 7.61 -16.86
C ARG A 129 -28.18 7.61 -15.43
N ALA A 130 -28.06 6.44 -14.81
CA ALA A 130 -27.48 6.30 -13.47
C ALA A 130 -25.98 6.66 -13.45
N ARG A 131 -25.20 6.12 -14.41
CA ARG A 131 -23.78 6.49 -14.60
C ARG A 131 -23.59 8.00 -14.78
N LYS A 132 -24.40 8.63 -15.63
CA LYS A 132 -24.37 10.08 -15.89
C LYS A 132 -24.78 10.91 -14.67
N SER A 133 -25.68 10.40 -13.84
CA SER A 133 -26.11 11.07 -12.60
C SER A 133 -25.00 11.03 -11.55
N ALA A 134 -24.38 9.87 -11.31
CA ALA A 134 -23.22 9.74 -10.41
C ALA A 134 -22.06 10.67 -10.83
N ALA A 135 -21.68 10.65 -12.11
CA ALA A 135 -20.60 11.52 -12.63
C ALA A 135 -20.89 13.02 -12.49
N LYS A 136 -22.17 13.45 -12.58
CA LYS A 136 -22.57 14.84 -12.35
C LYS A 136 -22.44 15.25 -10.88
N PHE A 137 -22.78 14.38 -9.93
CA PHE A 137 -22.60 14.66 -8.49
C PHE A 137 -21.12 14.69 -8.11
N HIS A 138 -20.31 13.76 -8.64
CA HIS A 138 -18.86 13.73 -8.47
C HIS A 138 -18.19 15.05 -8.89
N GLU A 139 -18.51 15.56 -10.08
CA GLU A 139 -17.95 16.82 -10.59
C GLU A 139 -18.40 18.04 -9.77
N ILE A 140 -19.60 18.03 -9.17
CA ILE A 140 -20.03 19.09 -8.24
C ILE A 140 -19.22 19.03 -6.94
N GLY A 141 -19.03 17.85 -6.33
CA GLY A 141 -18.23 17.69 -5.11
C GLY A 141 -16.79 18.17 -5.31
N LYS A 142 -16.17 17.76 -6.41
CA LYS A 142 -14.84 18.26 -6.81
C LYS A 142 -14.79 19.78 -7.02
N GLN A 143 -15.85 20.39 -7.57
CA GLN A 143 -15.93 21.85 -7.69
C GLN A 143 -16.08 22.55 -6.32
N VAL A 144 -16.77 21.95 -5.36
CA VAL A 144 -16.83 22.42 -3.96
C VAL A 144 -15.44 22.38 -3.30
N GLU A 145 -14.69 21.29 -3.48
CA GLU A 145 -13.31 21.16 -2.95
C GLU A 145 -12.34 22.17 -3.57
N ILE A 146 -12.40 22.38 -4.88
CA ILE A 146 -11.60 23.41 -5.56
C ILE A 146 -11.99 24.81 -5.07
N PHE A 147 -13.27 25.05 -4.81
CA PHE A 147 -13.76 26.32 -4.30
C PHE A 147 -13.21 26.64 -2.90
N GLN A 148 -13.02 25.64 -2.03
CA GLN A 148 -12.34 25.79 -0.73
C GLN A 148 -10.93 26.38 -0.89
N LEU A 149 -10.18 25.93 -1.90
CA LEU A 149 -8.83 26.45 -2.20
C LEU A 149 -8.88 27.89 -2.72
N LYS A 150 -9.91 28.25 -3.51
CA LYS A 150 -10.12 29.63 -3.98
C LYS A 150 -10.40 30.59 -2.82
N ILE A 151 -11.28 30.24 -1.88
CA ILE A 151 -11.51 31.04 -0.65
C ILE A 151 -10.20 31.19 0.14
N ALA A 152 -9.49 30.09 0.38
CA ALA A 152 -8.23 30.10 1.13
C ALA A 152 -7.10 30.87 0.43
N SER A 153 -7.20 31.11 -0.89
CA SER A 153 -6.29 31.97 -1.65
C SER A 153 -6.70 33.45 -1.55
N ALA A 154 -7.98 33.76 -1.77
CA ALA A 154 -8.52 35.12 -1.65
C ALA A 154 -8.28 35.73 -0.25
N LEU A 155 -8.42 34.92 0.80
CA LEU A 155 -8.14 35.35 2.19
C LEU A 155 -6.64 35.51 2.51
N ARG A 156 -5.72 35.04 1.65
CA ARG A 156 -4.27 35.21 1.81
C ARG A 156 -3.68 36.35 0.96
N GLY A 157 -4.28 36.65 -0.18
CA GLY A 157 -3.73 37.57 -1.19
C GLY A 157 -3.64 39.07 -0.84
N GLN A 158 -3.97 39.48 0.39
CA GLN A 158 -3.86 40.88 0.84
C GLN A 158 -3.03 41.07 2.13
N ALA A 159 -2.31 40.05 2.59
CA ALA A 159 -1.45 40.13 3.78
C ALA A 159 0.05 40.21 3.41
N GLU A 160 0.53 41.46 3.27
CA GLU A 160 1.94 41.91 3.23
C GLU A 160 2.83 41.58 2.01
N PRO A 161 3.89 42.38 1.75
CA PRO A 161 4.53 42.45 0.43
C PRO A 161 5.76 41.54 0.22
N SER A 162 6.07 41.34 -1.06
CA SER A 162 7.01 40.34 -1.60
C SER A 162 8.47 40.44 -1.14
N GLY A 163 9.06 39.30 -0.76
CA GLY A 163 10.50 39.14 -0.48
C GLY A 163 11.13 37.94 -1.20
N PHE A 164 12.38 38.11 -1.66
CA PHE A 164 13.18 37.12 -2.42
C PHE A 164 13.16 35.69 -1.87
N PHE A 165 13.18 35.53 -0.54
CA PHE A 165 13.12 34.21 0.11
C PHE A 165 11.87 33.40 -0.24
N GLN A 166 10.74 34.07 -0.51
CA GLN A 166 9.51 33.38 -0.87
C GLN A 166 9.56 32.77 -2.28
N SER A 167 10.36 33.30 -3.21
CA SER A 167 10.56 32.71 -4.54
C SER A 167 11.35 31.39 -4.47
N VAL A 168 12.35 31.34 -3.59
CA VAL A 168 13.12 30.11 -3.33
C VAL A 168 12.25 29.09 -2.59
N TRP A 169 11.49 29.54 -1.59
CA TRP A 169 10.59 28.67 -0.82
C TRP A 169 9.41 28.17 -1.66
N SER A 170 8.78 29.02 -2.48
CA SER A 170 7.68 28.62 -3.37
C SER A 170 8.16 27.70 -4.48
N GLY A 171 9.37 27.90 -5.02
CA GLY A 171 9.98 26.95 -5.95
C GLY A 171 10.22 25.58 -5.30
N PHE A 172 10.63 25.55 -4.03
CA PHE A 172 10.76 24.31 -3.27
C PHE A 172 9.38 23.67 -2.99
N GLU A 173 8.38 24.44 -2.58
CA GLU A 173 7.00 23.98 -2.38
C GLU A 173 6.36 23.50 -3.70
N GLU A 174 6.58 24.15 -4.83
CA GLU A 174 6.09 23.71 -6.15
C GLU A 174 6.76 22.41 -6.61
N ILE A 175 8.07 22.24 -6.35
CA ILE A 175 8.78 20.98 -6.60
C ILE A 175 8.24 19.89 -5.67
N CYS A 176 8.11 20.14 -4.36
CA CYS A 176 7.54 19.21 -3.40
C CYS A 176 6.08 18.86 -3.72
N MET A 177 5.26 19.81 -4.17
CA MET A 177 3.87 19.59 -4.57
C MET A 177 3.77 18.89 -5.93
N SER A 178 4.71 19.11 -6.85
CA SER A 178 4.78 18.37 -8.12
C SER A 178 5.22 16.93 -7.89
N ILE A 179 6.21 16.70 -7.03
CA ILE A 179 6.62 15.38 -6.55
C ILE A 179 5.46 14.72 -5.81
N TRP A 180 4.79 15.41 -4.89
CA TRP A 180 3.61 14.90 -4.17
C TRP A 180 2.46 14.58 -5.11
N GLN A 181 2.18 15.39 -6.13
CA GLN A 181 1.14 15.08 -7.13
C GLN A 181 1.54 13.92 -8.03
N ALA A 182 2.82 13.77 -8.39
CA ALA A 182 3.33 12.64 -9.16
C ALA A 182 3.26 11.34 -8.33
N LEU A 183 3.72 11.39 -7.07
CA LEU A 183 3.62 10.31 -6.10
C LEU A 183 2.17 9.97 -5.79
N TYR A 184 1.27 10.93 -5.61
CA TYR A 184 -0.15 10.70 -5.39
C TYR A 184 -0.83 10.08 -6.62
N LYS A 185 -0.50 10.53 -7.84
CA LYS A 185 -0.99 9.90 -9.08
C LYS A 185 -0.45 8.47 -9.24
N LEU A 186 0.81 8.23 -8.90
CA LEU A 186 1.45 6.92 -8.94
C LEU A 186 0.85 5.99 -7.88
N LEU A 187 0.76 6.44 -6.62
CA LEU A 187 0.16 5.75 -5.49
C LEU A 187 -1.30 5.43 -5.77
N LYS A 188 -2.07 6.38 -6.30
CA LYS A 188 -3.46 6.15 -6.72
C LYS A 188 -3.54 5.15 -7.87
N ALA A 189 -2.70 5.24 -8.89
CA ALA A 189 -2.66 4.26 -9.98
C ALA A 189 -2.26 2.85 -9.48
N ILE A 190 -1.34 2.76 -8.52
CA ILE A 190 -0.96 1.52 -7.83
C ILE A 190 -2.17 0.98 -7.04
N VAL A 191 -2.79 1.79 -6.19
CA VAL A 191 -3.98 1.44 -5.38
C VAL A 191 -5.16 1.02 -6.26
N ASP A 192 -5.45 1.76 -7.34
CA ASP A 192 -6.50 1.42 -8.32
C ASP A 192 -6.18 0.12 -9.08
N SER A 193 -4.90 -0.12 -9.39
CA SER A 193 -4.44 -1.38 -10.01
C SER A 193 -4.53 -2.56 -9.04
N PHE A 194 -4.15 -2.38 -7.77
CA PHE A 194 -4.30 -3.38 -6.71
C PHE A 194 -5.78 -3.65 -6.40
N HIS A 195 -6.64 -2.63 -6.34
CA HIS A 195 -8.09 -2.83 -6.23
C HIS A 195 -8.65 -3.59 -7.44
N SER A 196 -8.19 -3.29 -8.67
CA SER A 196 -8.57 -4.00 -9.89
C SER A 196 -8.08 -5.46 -9.91
N MET A 197 -6.91 -5.74 -9.33
CA MET A 197 -6.35 -7.09 -9.19
C MET A 197 -7.07 -7.89 -8.10
N LEU A 198 -7.25 -7.31 -6.91
CA LEU A 198 -7.92 -7.94 -5.77
C LEU A 198 -9.42 -8.15 -6.04
N ALA A 199 -10.09 -7.25 -6.76
CA ALA A 199 -11.48 -7.45 -7.19
C ALA A 199 -11.68 -8.65 -8.14
N ARG A 200 -10.60 -9.22 -8.69
CA ARG A 200 -10.63 -10.47 -9.48
C ARG A 200 -10.33 -11.72 -8.64
N ILE A 201 -9.86 -11.56 -7.41
CA ILE A 201 -9.44 -12.64 -6.52
C ILE A 201 -10.48 -12.77 -5.40
N ARG A 202 -11.43 -13.69 -5.58
CA ARG A 202 -12.52 -13.91 -4.62
C ARG A 202 -12.12 -14.70 -3.38
N THR A 203 -10.98 -15.40 -3.41
CA THR A 203 -10.42 -16.17 -2.29
C THR A 203 -8.97 -16.52 -2.60
N ILE A 204 -8.07 -16.47 -1.61
CA ILE A 204 -6.72 -17.05 -1.70
C ILE A 204 -6.64 -18.17 -0.65
N ARG A 205 -6.17 -19.36 -1.06
CA ARG A 205 -5.95 -20.49 -0.15
C ARG A 205 -4.46 -20.80 -0.07
N PHE A 206 -3.91 -20.82 1.14
CA PHE A 206 -2.59 -21.35 1.43
C PHE A 206 -2.68 -22.72 2.09
N PHE A 207 -1.64 -23.55 1.92
CA PHE A 207 -1.55 -24.86 2.54
C PHE A 207 -0.13 -25.08 3.09
N CYS A 208 0.06 -24.78 4.39
CA CYS A 208 1.27 -25.13 5.12
C CYS A 208 0.93 -25.35 6.60
N GLY A 209 0.64 -26.60 6.98
CA GLY A 209 0.36 -27.01 8.37
C GLY A 209 -0.99 -26.60 8.96
N ILE A 210 -1.46 -25.36 8.71
CA ILE A 210 -2.72 -24.80 9.21
C ILE A 210 -3.51 -24.23 8.03
N ARG A 211 -4.84 -24.37 8.06
CA ARG A 211 -5.75 -23.76 7.06
C ARG A 211 -6.12 -22.35 7.52
N VAL A 212 -5.82 -21.36 6.67
CA VAL A 212 -6.27 -19.97 6.83
C VAL A 212 -6.96 -19.57 5.53
N ASP A 213 -8.24 -19.24 5.63
CA ASP A 213 -9.05 -18.71 4.53
C ASP A 213 -9.26 -17.20 4.78
N ILE A 214 -8.92 -16.36 3.80
CA ILE A 214 -9.06 -14.89 3.89
C ILE A 214 -10.07 -14.42 2.84
N GLU A 215 -11.18 -13.84 3.31
CA GLU A 215 -12.18 -13.16 2.49
C GLU A 215 -12.08 -11.64 2.67
N PHE A 216 -12.33 -10.89 1.60
CA PHE A 216 -12.25 -9.43 1.57
C PHE A 216 -13.64 -8.84 1.26
N GLU A 217 -14.25 -8.14 2.22
CA GLU A 217 -15.56 -7.50 2.05
C GLU A 217 -15.53 -5.96 2.15
N ARG A 218 -16.59 -5.30 1.69
CA ARG A 218 -16.67 -3.83 1.53
C ARG A 218 -17.17 -3.14 2.81
N TYR A 219 -16.59 -1.97 3.10
CA TYR A 219 -16.87 -1.20 4.31
C TYR A 219 -17.85 -0.02 4.12
N CYS A 220 -18.51 0.44 5.20
CA CYS A 220 -19.45 1.57 5.27
C CYS A 220 -18.98 2.68 6.24
N GLN A 221 -19.31 3.95 6.00
CA GLN A 221 -18.82 5.11 6.79
C GLN A 221 -19.75 5.54 7.95
N VAL A 222 -19.15 6.15 8.99
CA VAL A 222 -19.80 6.93 10.06
C VAL A 222 -18.96 8.19 10.38
N SER A 223 -19.61 9.27 10.82
CA SER A 223 -19.11 10.65 10.96
C SER A 223 -18.43 11.00 12.30
N SER A 224 -17.62 12.08 12.34
CA SER A 224 -17.00 12.64 13.56
C SER A 224 -17.10 14.18 13.66
N GLU A 225 -17.29 14.70 14.88
CA GLU A 225 -17.33 16.14 15.22
C GLU A 225 -16.03 16.58 15.96
N THR A 226 -15.63 17.87 15.85
CA THR A 226 -14.54 18.50 16.64
C THR A 226 -14.73 20.04 16.78
N HIS A 227 -14.02 20.71 17.70
CA HIS A 227 -14.21 22.13 18.06
C HIS A 227 -12.91 22.99 18.15
N GLU A 228 -13.10 24.33 18.02
CA GLU A 228 -12.32 25.50 18.54
C GLU A 228 -10.97 25.94 17.87
N ILE A 229 -10.43 27.19 17.87
CA ILE A 229 -10.76 28.58 18.36
C ILE A 229 -10.21 29.70 17.37
N PRO A 230 -10.15 31.04 17.68
CA PRO A 230 -11.11 32.10 17.31
C PRO A 230 -10.85 32.92 16.01
N THR A 231 -9.64 33.00 15.43
CA THR A 231 -9.34 33.82 14.23
C THR A 231 -9.07 33.02 12.97
N LYS A 232 -8.67 31.74 13.10
CA LYS A 232 -8.81 30.75 12.02
C LYS A 232 -10.29 30.47 11.70
N VAL A 233 -11.20 30.83 12.61
CA VAL A 233 -12.61 30.43 12.61
C VAL A 233 -13.35 30.77 11.32
N THR A 234 -13.13 31.89 10.65
CA THR A 234 -13.86 32.18 9.40
C THR A 234 -13.46 31.21 8.29
N ALA A 235 -12.16 31.04 8.02
CA ALA A 235 -11.66 30.10 7.02
C ALA A 235 -11.92 28.63 7.39
N GLN A 236 -11.86 28.30 8.68
CA GLN A 236 -12.13 26.97 9.21
C GLN A 236 -13.63 26.63 9.12
N LYS A 237 -14.55 27.56 9.45
CA LYS A 237 -16.00 27.38 9.25
C LYS A 237 -16.39 27.20 7.78
N PHE A 238 -15.73 27.90 6.87
CA PHE A 238 -15.89 27.64 5.43
C PHE A 238 -15.41 26.23 5.08
N LYS A 239 -14.23 25.82 5.56
CA LYS A 239 -13.67 24.49 5.31
C LYS A 239 -14.56 23.37 5.84
N GLU A 240 -15.16 23.54 7.02
CA GLU A 240 -16.06 22.57 7.64
C GLU A 240 -17.35 22.40 6.83
N GLU A 241 -18.05 23.48 6.48
CA GLU A 241 -19.28 23.41 5.67
C GLU A 241 -19.04 22.95 4.24
N LEU A 242 -17.90 23.32 3.63
CA LEU A 242 -17.53 22.85 2.29
C LEU A 242 -17.16 21.36 2.30
N LYS A 243 -16.53 20.88 3.38
CA LYS A 243 -16.26 19.45 3.56
C LYS A 243 -17.56 18.66 3.75
N GLU A 244 -18.42 19.09 4.69
CA GLU A 244 -19.72 18.44 4.93
C GLU A 244 -20.58 18.41 3.65
N LEU A 245 -20.53 19.48 2.86
CA LEU A 245 -21.20 19.55 1.56
C LEU A 245 -20.61 18.57 0.54
N SER A 246 -19.28 18.41 0.46
CA SER A 246 -18.65 17.40 -0.42
C SER A 246 -19.01 15.98 0.03
N ASP A 247 -18.91 15.70 1.33
CA ASP A 247 -19.25 14.41 1.94
C ASP A 247 -20.72 14.04 1.63
N LYS A 248 -21.68 14.95 1.83
CA LYS A 248 -23.09 14.73 1.48
C LYS A 248 -23.34 14.58 -0.03
N LEU A 249 -22.59 15.28 -0.89
CA LEU A 249 -22.67 15.09 -2.34
C LEU A 249 -22.13 13.72 -2.79
N SER A 250 -21.15 13.16 -2.07
CA SER A 250 -20.62 11.82 -2.34
C SER A 250 -21.66 10.71 -2.07
N MET A 251 -22.55 10.90 -1.09
CA MET A 251 -23.68 9.98 -0.85
C MET A 251 -24.63 9.90 -2.05
N PHE A 252 -24.86 11.02 -2.75
CA PHE A 252 -25.63 11.02 -4.01
C PHE A 252 -24.89 10.32 -5.15
N GLU A 253 -23.56 10.46 -5.23
CA GLU A 253 -22.74 9.67 -6.17
C GLU A 253 -22.88 8.16 -5.90
N GLU A 254 -22.73 7.73 -4.64
CA GLU A 254 -22.81 6.31 -4.28
C GLU A 254 -24.21 5.73 -4.54
N ALA A 255 -25.28 6.45 -4.22
CA ALA A 255 -26.64 6.00 -4.49
C ALA A 255 -26.86 5.74 -5.99
N TRP A 256 -26.42 6.65 -6.87
CA TRP A 256 -26.51 6.47 -8.32
C TRP A 256 -25.54 5.41 -8.86
N HIS A 257 -24.38 5.25 -8.24
CA HIS A 257 -23.47 4.15 -8.56
C HIS A 257 -24.08 2.78 -8.18
N THR A 258 -24.79 2.70 -7.06
CA THR A 258 -25.51 1.49 -6.63
C THR A 258 -26.65 1.15 -7.59
N VAL A 259 -27.45 2.14 -8.03
CA VAL A 259 -28.46 1.94 -9.10
C VAL A 259 -27.82 1.40 -10.38
N ARG A 260 -26.65 1.92 -10.79
CA ARG A 260 -25.91 1.45 -11.98
C ARG A 260 -25.51 -0.03 -11.86
N LEU A 261 -25.12 -0.49 -10.67
CA LEU A 261 -24.78 -1.89 -10.40
C LEU A 261 -26.04 -2.76 -10.47
N CYS A 262 -27.13 -2.38 -9.80
CA CYS A 262 -28.40 -3.11 -9.85
C CYS A 262 -28.95 -3.23 -11.29
N CYS A 263 -28.83 -2.19 -12.12
CA CYS A 263 -29.16 -2.28 -13.54
C CYS A 263 -28.23 -3.23 -14.30
N SER A 264 -26.95 -3.37 -13.91
CA SER A 264 -26.00 -4.31 -14.51
C SER A 264 -26.36 -5.76 -14.22
N ASP A 265 -26.75 -6.05 -12.98
CA ASP A 265 -27.15 -7.38 -12.54
C ASP A 265 -28.44 -7.80 -13.26
N LEU A 266 -29.44 -6.91 -13.27
CA LEU A 266 -30.71 -7.10 -13.97
C LEU A 266 -30.52 -7.30 -15.48
N LEU A 267 -29.64 -6.50 -16.10
CA LEU A 267 -29.29 -6.64 -17.52
C LEU A 267 -28.70 -8.02 -17.82
N THR A 268 -27.81 -8.52 -16.94
CA THR A 268 -27.19 -9.84 -17.09
C THR A 268 -28.25 -10.94 -17.01
N THR A 269 -29.16 -10.89 -16.03
CA THR A 269 -30.23 -11.90 -15.88
C THR A 269 -31.19 -11.90 -17.08
N VAL A 270 -31.62 -10.73 -17.56
CA VAL A 270 -32.57 -10.62 -18.68
C VAL A 270 -31.91 -10.95 -20.03
N ALA A 271 -30.64 -10.58 -20.22
CA ALA A 271 -29.88 -10.96 -21.43
C ALA A 271 -29.64 -12.47 -21.53
N MET A 272 -29.44 -13.17 -20.41
CA MET A 272 -29.39 -14.64 -20.39
C MET A 272 -30.74 -15.27 -20.79
N ALA A 273 -31.88 -14.71 -20.36
CA ALA A 273 -33.18 -15.20 -20.83
C ALA A 273 -33.35 -15.02 -22.35
N ASN A 274 -32.89 -13.89 -22.92
CA ASN A 274 -32.92 -13.64 -24.36
C ASN A 274 -32.06 -14.65 -25.16
N SER A 275 -30.86 -14.99 -24.67
CA SER A 275 -29.96 -15.94 -25.35
C SER A 275 -30.51 -17.37 -25.36
N LEU A 276 -31.30 -17.74 -24.34
CA LEU A 276 -31.93 -19.05 -24.21
C LEU A 276 -33.29 -19.18 -24.92
N THR A 277 -33.68 -18.18 -25.73
CA THR A 277 -34.95 -18.21 -26.46
C THR A 277 -35.12 -19.45 -27.35
N SER A 278 -34.04 -20.07 -27.87
CA SER A 278 -34.13 -21.32 -28.64
C SER A 278 -34.61 -22.55 -27.84
N VAL A 279 -34.69 -22.48 -26.51
CA VAL A 279 -35.09 -23.58 -25.63
C VAL A 279 -36.23 -23.12 -24.71
N PRO A 280 -37.52 -23.34 -25.07
CA PRO A 280 -38.66 -22.71 -24.39
C PRO A 280 -38.69 -22.92 -22.87
N ALA A 281 -38.51 -24.15 -22.41
CA ALA A 281 -38.53 -24.49 -20.98
C ALA A 281 -37.35 -23.88 -20.18
N ALA A 282 -36.24 -23.54 -20.83
CA ALA A 282 -35.12 -22.84 -20.19
C ALA A 282 -35.38 -21.33 -20.15
N CYS A 283 -35.90 -20.76 -21.25
CA CYS A 283 -36.32 -19.36 -21.34
C CYS A 283 -37.33 -19.01 -20.23
N ASP A 284 -38.42 -19.77 -20.12
CA ASP A 284 -39.48 -19.51 -19.14
C ASP A 284 -38.97 -19.64 -17.70
N LYS A 285 -38.14 -20.65 -17.40
CA LYS A 285 -37.52 -20.83 -16.07
C LYS A 285 -36.57 -19.67 -15.68
N HIS A 286 -35.84 -19.10 -16.64
CA HIS A 286 -35.00 -17.92 -16.38
C HIS A 286 -35.81 -16.63 -16.24
N LEU A 287 -36.95 -16.50 -16.94
CA LEU A 287 -37.89 -15.39 -16.75
C LEU A 287 -38.60 -15.46 -15.39
N GLU A 288 -38.99 -16.64 -14.92
CA GLU A 288 -39.49 -16.84 -13.55
C GLU A 288 -38.45 -16.42 -12.51
N SER A 289 -37.19 -16.84 -12.68
CA SER A 289 -36.09 -16.41 -11.81
C SER A 289 -35.90 -14.88 -11.79
N ALA A 290 -35.95 -14.24 -12.97
CA ALA A 290 -35.88 -12.77 -13.08
C ALA A 290 -37.06 -12.06 -12.40
N GLY A 291 -38.27 -12.64 -12.50
CA GLY A 291 -39.47 -12.16 -11.81
C GLY A 291 -39.40 -12.32 -10.29
N VAL A 292 -38.81 -13.41 -9.79
CA VAL A 292 -38.56 -13.65 -8.36
C VAL A 292 -37.52 -12.66 -7.80
N VAL A 293 -36.46 -12.34 -8.54
CA VAL A 293 -35.48 -11.32 -8.14
C VAL A 293 -36.11 -9.92 -8.09
N GLY A 294 -36.91 -9.56 -9.11
CA GLY A 294 -37.61 -8.26 -9.14
C GLY A 294 -38.65 -8.08 -8.04
N SER A 295 -39.42 -9.13 -7.72
CA SER A 295 -40.46 -9.08 -6.67
C SER A 295 -39.89 -9.16 -5.24
N ARG A 296 -38.83 -9.94 -5.01
CA ARG A 296 -38.19 -10.03 -3.69
C ARG A 296 -37.49 -8.73 -3.26
N GLY A 297 -37.06 -7.88 -4.19
CA GLY A 297 -36.49 -6.57 -3.87
C GLY A 297 -37.48 -5.54 -3.30
N VAL A 298 -38.80 -5.76 -3.44
CA VAL A 298 -39.84 -4.81 -3.01
C VAL A 298 -40.59 -5.28 -1.76
N VAL A 299 -40.63 -6.59 -1.49
CA VAL A 299 -41.48 -7.19 -0.43
C VAL A 299 -40.71 -7.65 0.81
N SER A 300 -39.39 -7.88 0.74
CA SER A 300 -38.58 -8.37 1.89
C SER A 300 -38.31 -7.32 2.99
N ALA A 301 -38.91 -6.13 2.91
CA ALA A 301 -38.72 -5.04 3.86
C ALA A 301 -39.43 -5.22 5.21
N TRP A 302 -40.23 -6.28 5.38
CA TRP A 302 -40.97 -6.61 6.61
C TRP A 302 -40.89 -8.13 6.88
N PHE A 303 -40.66 -8.49 8.15
CA PHE A 303 -40.29 -9.84 8.64
C PHE A 303 -38.88 -10.32 8.24
N TRP A 304 -37.92 -10.18 9.16
CA TRP A 304 -37.31 -11.30 9.92
C TRP A 304 -36.16 -10.78 10.80
N LEU A 305 -36.48 -10.48 12.07
CA LEU A 305 -35.52 -10.42 13.17
C LEU A 305 -35.51 -11.81 13.81
N GLY A 306 -34.38 -12.51 13.83
CA GLY A 306 -34.29 -13.81 14.48
C GLY A 306 -33.09 -14.68 14.07
N ALA A 307 -32.02 -14.59 14.86
CA ALA A 307 -30.90 -15.52 14.96
C ALA A 307 -30.11 -15.87 13.67
N MET A 308 -28.84 -15.46 13.62
CA MET A 308 -27.77 -16.40 14.00
C MET A 308 -26.47 -15.70 14.43
N ASN A 309 -25.66 -16.44 15.18
CA ASN A 309 -24.57 -15.96 16.01
C ASN A 309 -23.30 -15.65 15.19
N SER A 310 -22.56 -14.60 15.56
CA SER A 310 -21.36 -14.14 14.85
C SER A 310 -20.06 -14.67 15.48
N THR A 311 -19.25 -15.39 14.70
CA THR A 311 -17.82 -15.63 14.98
C THR A 311 -16.99 -15.65 13.69
N ALA A 312 -16.73 -14.46 13.14
CA ALA A 312 -15.63 -14.20 12.21
C ALA A 312 -15.15 -12.75 12.49
N PRO A 313 -13.83 -12.47 12.53
CA PRO A 313 -13.35 -11.13 12.80
C PRO A 313 -13.63 -10.22 11.59
N VAL A 314 -14.58 -9.30 11.77
CA VAL A 314 -14.78 -8.18 10.84
C VAL A 314 -13.61 -7.23 11.05
N TYR A 315 -12.82 -6.96 10.00
CA TYR A 315 -11.85 -5.87 10.05
C TYR A 315 -12.61 -4.55 10.14
N GLU A 316 -12.58 -3.94 11.31
CA GLU A 316 -13.12 -2.62 11.57
C GLU A 316 -12.37 -1.55 10.76
N SER A 317 -13.07 -0.54 10.25
CA SER A 317 -12.41 0.59 9.58
C SER A 317 -11.61 1.40 10.57
N ALA A 318 -10.60 2.11 10.07
CA ALA A 318 -9.81 3.01 10.90
C ALA A 318 -10.66 3.98 11.73
N GLY A 319 -11.82 4.45 11.23
CA GLY A 319 -12.74 5.30 12.00
C GLY A 319 -13.27 4.65 13.27
N VAL A 320 -13.49 3.33 13.26
CA VAL A 320 -13.89 2.54 14.44
C VAL A 320 -12.66 2.22 15.30
N LEU A 321 -11.52 1.89 14.69
CA LEU A 321 -10.27 1.58 15.42
C LEU A 321 -9.80 2.75 16.33
N TYR A 322 -10.00 4.00 15.91
CA TYR A 322 -9.70 5.20 16.72
C TYR A 322 -10.93 5.80 17.44
N ALA A 323 -12.09 5.14 17.47
CA ALA A 323 -13.32 5.72 18.03
C ALA A 323 -13.23 6.10 19.51
N ASN A 324 -12.31 5.47 20.26
CA ASN A 324 -12.06 5.73 21.68
C ASN A 324 -10.73 6.48 21.93
N THR A 325 -10.10 7.04 20.89
CA THR A 325 -8.81 7.73 21.00
C THR A 325 -9.00 9.22 21.29
N ASP A 326 -8.45 9.69 22.42
CA ASP A 326 -8.37 11.13 22.71
C ASP A 326 -7.20 11.77 21.94
N PHE A 327 -7.53 12.34 20.78
CA PHE A 327 -6.58 13.05 19.92
C PHE A 327 -5.94 14.28 20.57
N THR A 328 -6.50 14.82 21.67
CA THR A 328 -5.91 16.00 22.36
C THR A 328 -4.67 15.66 23.18
N GLN A 329 -4.51 14.39 23.55
CA GLN A 329 -3.34 13.89 24.29
C GLN A 329 -2.22 13.39 23.37
N LEU A 330 -2.49 13.26 22.07
CA LEU A 330 -1.52 12.79 21.09
C LEU A 330 -0.55 13.91 20.70
N ASN A 331 0.73 13.58 20.58
CA ASN A 331 1.70 14.49 19.99
C ASN A 331 1.49 14.62 18.46
N TRP A 332 2.21 15.55 17.82
CA TRP A 332 2.05 15.81 16.38
C TRP A 332 2.28 14.56 15.51
N LEU A 333 3.28 13.74 15.84
CA LEU A 333 3.62 12.53 15.08
C LEU A 333 2.55 11.45 15.24
N GLU A 334 2.05 11.23 16.47
CA GLU A 334 0.93 10.33 16.75
C GLU A 334 -0.35 10.77 16.03
N THR A 335 -0.59 12.08 15.97
CA THR A 335 -1.73 12.64 15.23
C THR A 335 -1.57 12.43 13.71
N GLN A 336 -0.36 12.59 13.14
CA GLN A 336 -0.14 12.27 11.72
C GLN A 336 -0.25 10.76 11.44
N TRP A 337 0.23 9.92 12.36
CA TRP A 337 0.10 8.47 12.29
C TRP A 337 -1.37 8.05 12.24
N ALA A 338 -2.17 8.52 13.19
CA ALA A 338 -3.61 8.23 13.20
C ALA A 338 -4.33 8.80 11.97
N ALA A 339 -3.97 10.00 11.52
CA ALA A 339 -4.52 10.61 10.31
C ALA A 339 -4.22 9.79 9.03
N TRP A 340 -3.06 9.16 8.91
CA TRP A 340 -2.73 8.27 7.79
C TRP A 340 -3.68 7.07 7.70
N TYR A 341 -3.88 6.38 8.83
CA TYR A 341 -4.80 5.24 8.91
C TYR A 341 -6.25 5.66 8.66
N LEU A 342 -6.70 6.77 9.25
CA LEU A 342 -8.04 7.33 9.03
C LEU A 342 -8.28 7.74 7.57
N TRP A 343 -7.28 8.33 6.90
CA TRP A 343 -7.36 8.76 5.50
C TRP A 343 -7.51 7.58 4.54
N ILE A 344 -6.82 6.47 4.79
CA ILE A 344 -6.89 5.26 3.95
C ILE A 344 -8.10 4.38 4.32
N GLY A 345 -8.58 4.45 5.55
CA GLY A 345 -9.78 3.74 6.04
C GLY A 345 -9.60 2.23 6.28
N ASN A 346 -8.59 1.60 5.67
CA ASN A 346 -8.25 0.19 5.83
C ASN A 346 -6.83 0.02 6.40
N PRO A 347 -6.65 -0.63 7.58
CA PRO A 347 -5.34 -0.74 8.24
C PRO A 347 -4.34 -1.60 7.49
N VAL A 348 -4.79 -2.64 6.77
CA VAL A 348 -3.92 -3.52 5.98
C VAL A 348 -3.27 -2.75 4.83
N ILE A 349 -4.07 -2.01 4.06
CA ILE A 349 -3.61 -1.17 2.96
C ILE A 349 -2.73 -0.03 3.49
N ALA A 350 -3.14 0.63 4.58
CA ALA A 350 -2.38 1.71 5.20
C ALA A 350 -1.00 1.26 5.69
N THR A 351 -0.92 0.08 6.31
CA THR A 351 0.34 -0.51 6.77
C THR A 351 1.20 -0.95 5.60
N GLY A 352 0.64 -1.69 4.63
CA GLY A 352 1.38 -2.20 3.47
C GLY A 352 2.00 -1.07 2.64
N LEU A 353 1.22 -0.02 2.35
CA LEU A 353 1.71 1.16 1.65
C LEU A 353 2.79 1.90 2.45
N MET A 354 2.58 2.15 3.75
CA MET A 354 3.57 2.87 4.56
C MET A 354 4.87 2.08 4.73
N SER A 355 4.78 0.77 4.92
CA SER A 355 5.95 -0.12 5.06
C SER A 355 6.77 -0.16 3.76
N PHE A 356 6.12 -0.32 2.61
CA PHE A 356 6.81 -0.37 1.32
C PHE A 356 7.38 1.01 0.92
N LEU A 357 6.62 2.09 1.10
CA LEU A 357 7.12 3.44 0.84
C LEU A 357 8.31 3.79 1.75
N LEU A 358 8.26 3.40 3.03
CA LEU A 358 9.39 3.57 3.95
C LEU A 358 10.62 2.82 3.45
N HIS A 359 10.48 1.56 3.03
CA HIS A 359 11.59 0.77 2.47
C HIS A 359 12.23 1.48 1.26
N GLU A 360 11.44 1.79 0.24
CA GLU A 360 11.91 2.42 -1.00
C GLU A 360 12.56 3.79 -0.75
N ILE A 361 11.91 4.64 0.05
CA ILE A 361 12.41 5.99 0.33
C ILE A 361 13.70 5.94 1.16
N VAL A 362 13.79 5.04 2.15
CA VAL A 362 14.98 4.90 2.99
C VAL A 362 16.14 4.29 2.21
N TYR A 363 15.92 3.19 1.48
CA TYR A 363 16.98 2.50 0.75
C TYR A 363 17.58 3.39 -0.36
N PHE A 364 16.75 3.85 -1.31
CA PHE A 364 17.24 4.69 -2.41
C PHE A 364 17.69 6.06 -1.91
N GLY A 365 17.01 6.62 -0.91
CA GLY A 365 17.43 7.86 -0.25
C GLY A 365 18.80 7.75 0.42
N ARG A 366 19.12 6.61 1.04
CA ARG A 366 20.45 6.36 1.62
C ARG A 366 21.52 6.11 0.56
N CYS A 367 21.15 5.56 -0.60
CA CYS A 367 22.07 5.37 -1.72
C CYS A 367 22.51 6.69 -2.37
N VAL A 368 21.65 7.71 -2.45
CA VAL A 368 21.93 8.99 -3.13
C VAL A 368 23.21 9.70 -2.62
N PRO A 369 23.45 9.88 -1.31
CA PRO A 369 24.71 10.42 -0.80
C PRO A 369 25.96 9.70 -1.34
N TRP A 370 25.93 8.37 -1.42
CA TRP A 370 27.06 7.57 -1.91
C TRP A 370 27.33 7.77 -3.40
N ILE A 371 26.28 7.91 -4.22
CA ILE A 371 26.38 8.25 -5.65
C ILE A 371 27.01 9.64 -5.84
N ILE A 372 26.62 10.62 -5.01
CA ILE A 372 27.20 11.97 -5.02
C ILE A 372 28.68 11.94 -4.61
N ILE A 373 29.04 11.11 -3.62
CA ILE A 373 30.42 10.93 -3.14
C ILE A 373 31.31 10.30 -4.22
N ASP A 374 30.86 9.24 -4.93
CA ASP A 374 31.59 8.62 -6.06
C ASP A 374 31.84 9.62 -7.21
N ALA A 375 30.89 10.53 -7.45
CA ALA A 375 30.96 11.56 -8.49
C ALA A 375 31.98 12.69 -8.18
N ILE A 376 32.34 12.91 -6.91
CA ILE A 376 33.21 14.00 -6.48
C ILE A 376 34.65 13.49 -6.23
N PRO A 377 35.65 13.83 -7.08
CA PRO A 377 36.99 13.25 -6.99
C PRO A 377 37.72 13.46 -5.64
N TYR A 378 37.36 14.49 -4.87
CA TYR A 378 37.93 14.78 -3.56
C TYR A 378 37.81 13.60 -2.58
N PHE A 379 36.68 12.90 -2.58
CA PHE A 379 36.40 11.82 -1.63
C PHE A 379 37.12 10.52 -1.96
N ARG A 380 37.66 10.35 -3.18
CA ARG A 380 38.36 9.12 -3.60
C ARG A 380 39.57 8.74 -2.74
N ARG A 381 40.10 9.67 -1.94
CA ARG A 381 41.12 9.41 -0.91
C ARG A 381 40.68 8.44 0.20
N TRP A 382 39.38 8.22 0.34
CA TRP A 382 38.74 7.32 1.30
C TRP A 382 38.04 6.12 0.63
N LYS A 383 38.16 5.96 -0.70
CA LYS A 383 37.63 4.79 -1.41
C LYS A 383 38.53 3.59 -1.08
N LEU A 384 37.95 2.50 -0.59
CA LEU A 384 38.67 1.30 -0.15
C LEU A 384 39.42 0.67 -1.33
N GLN A 385 38.72 0.42 -2.43
CA GLN A 385 39.30 -0.06 -3.69
C GLN A 385 39.41 1.07 -4.71
N ALA A 386 40.40 1.95 -4.54
CA ALA A 386 40.56 3.21 -5.28
C ALA A 386 40.57 3.12 -6.82
N GLY A 387 40.77 1.92 -7.40
CA GLY A 387 40.70 1.68 -8.85
C GLY A 387 39.31 1.32 -9.38
N LYS A 388 38.32 1.07 -8.50
CA LYS A 388 36.99 0.57 -8.84
C LYS A 388 35.93 1.58 -8.39
N VAL A 389 35.36 2.30 -9.36
CA VAL A 389 34.25 3.24 -9.15
C VAL A 389 33.14 2.84 -10.12
N PRO A 390 31.90 2.58 -9.65
CA PRO A 390 30.83 2.07 -10.49
C PRO A 390 30.40 3.08 -11.55
N SER A 391 30.37 2.66 -12.81
CA SER A 391 29.89 3.52 -13.90
C SER A 391 28.38 3.79 -13.80
N PRO A 392 27.87 4.90 -14.38
CA PRO A 392 26.43 5.16 -14.41
C PRO A 392 25.60 4.03 -15.04
N LYS A 393 26.20 3.28 -15.99
CA LYS A 393 25.57 2.10 -16.58
C LYS A 393 25.44 0.97 -15.56
N GLU A 394 26.49 0.66 -14.82
CA GLU A 394 26.46 -0.40 -13.80
C GLU A 394 25.50 -0.05 -12.66
N GLN A 395 25.47 1.21 -12.22
CA GLN A 395 24.49 1.70 -11.25
C GLN A 395 23.06 1.51 -11.79
N TRP A 396 22.78 1.86 -13.05
CA TRP A 396 21.45 1.69 -13.64
C TRP A 396 21.03 0.22 -13.82
N GLU A 397 21.94 -0.66 -14.26
CA GLU A 397 21.66 -2.10 -14.33
C GLU A 397 21.41 -2.70 -12.93
N CYS A 398 22.16 -2.25 -11.93
CA CYS A 398 21.96 -2.61 -10.52
C CYS A 398 20.57 -2.16 -10.04
N THR A 399 20.26 -0.86 -10.14
CA THR A 399 18.95 -0.27 -9.75
C THR A 399 17.77 -0.97 -10.41
N LYS A 400 17.83 -1.33 -11.70
CA LYS A 400 16.73 -2.06 -12.36
C LYS A 400 16.47 -3.43 -11.74
N GLN A 401 17.50 -4.16 -11.37
CA GLN A 401 17.35 -5.50 -10.78
C GLN A 401 16.92 -5.44 -9.32
N VAL A 402 17.43 -4.46 -8.56
CA VAL A 402 16.97 -4.13 -7.20
C VAL A 402 15.48 -3.81 -7.23
N LEU A 403 15.05 -2.84 -8.04
CA LEU A 403 13.63 -2.51 -8.22
C LEU A 403 12.79 -3.72 -8.67
N TYR A 404 13.32 -4.58 -9.55
CA TYR A 404 12.64 -5.82 -9.91
C TYR A 404 12.42 -6.75 -8.71
N SER A 405 13.43 -6.98 -7.85
CA SER A 405 13.28 -7.77 -6.61
C SER A 405 12.30 -7.11 -5.64
N HIS A 406 12.44 -5.80 -5.41
CA HIS A 406 11.62 -5.06 -4.45
C HIS A 406 10.14 -5.16 -4.82
N PHE A 407 9.79 -4.94 -6.08
CA PHE A 407 8.40 -5.02 -6.54
C PHE A 407 7.86 -6.45 -6.74
N THR A 408 8.70 -7.46 -6.94
CA THR A 408 8.24 -8.85 -7.19
C THR A 408 8.34 -9.79 -5.98
N ILE A 409 9.23 -9.51 -5.03
CA ILE A 409 9.54 -10.36 -3.87
C ILE A 409 9.20 -9.64 -2.56
N GLU A 410 9.78 -8.45 -2.34
CA GLU A 410 9.63 -7.76 -1.05
C GLU A 410 8.26 -7.12 -0.89
N LEU A 411 7.70 -6.51 -1.94
CA LEU A 411 6.37 -5.93 -1.89
C LEU A 411 5.30 -6.95 -1.45
N PRO A 412 5.23 -8.18 -2.01
CA PRO A 412 4.41 -9.26 -1.44
C PRO A 412 4.73 -9.58 0.03
N LEU A 413 6.01 -9.75 0.40
CA LEU A 413 6.40 -10.09 1.78
C LEU A 413 5.98 -9.01 2.79
N ILE A 414 6.19 -7.74 2.45
CA ILE A 414 5.79 -6.56 3.23
C ILE A 414 4.26 -6.45 3.32
N TRP A 415 3.53 -6.77 2.24
CA TRP A 415 2.07 -6.73 2.26
C TRP A 415 1.47 -7.84 3.15
N PHE A 416 2.06 -9.03 3.15
CA PHE A 416 1.67 -10.13 4.03
C PHE A 416 2.23 -10.00 5.45
N PHE A 417 3.18 -9.09 5.71
CA PHE A 417 3.72 -8.85 7.04
C PHE A 417 2.68 -8.29 8.01
N HIS A 418 1.79 -7.37 7.58
CA HIS A 418 0.78 -6.79 8.48
C HIS A 418 -0.13 -7.82 9.17
N PRO A 419 -0.88 -8.70 8.46
CA PRO A 419 -1.72 -9.70 9.13
C PRO A 419 -0.90 -10.73 9.92
N MET A 420 0.35 -10.99 9.52
CA MET A 420 1.26 -11.82 10.32
C MET A 420 1.64 -11.14 11.64
N ALA A 421 1.99 -9.85 11.60
CA ALA A 421 2.35 -9.06 12.76
C ALA A 421 1.20 -8.99 13.78
N GLU A 422 -0.04 -8.73 13.34
CA GLU A 422 -1.22 -8.73 14.21
C GLU A 422 -1.51 -10.12 14.80
N MET A 423 -1.34 -11.21 14.03
CA MET A 423 -1.45 -12.58 14.53
C MET A 423 -0.42 -12.90 15.63
N PHE A 424 0.75 -12.26 15.60
CA PHE A 424 1.78 -12.36 16.64
C PHE A 424 1.60 -11.33 17.78
N GLY A 425 0.49 -10.58 17.80
CA GLY A 425 0.16 -9.61 18.85
C GLY A 425 0.82 -8.25 18.69
N MET A 426 1.41 -7.93 17.53
CA MET A 426 2.06 -6.64 17.30
C MET A 426 1.02 -5.53 17.18
N SER A 427 1.28 -4.40 17.84
CA SER A 427 0.51 -3.18 17.61
C SER A 427 0.95 -2.52 16.29
N THR A 428 0.06 -2.47 15.31
CA THR A 428 0.32 -2.05 13.92
C THR A 428 -0.17 -0.62 13.63
N TRP A 429 -1.29 -0.21 14.21
CA TRP A 429 -1.92 1.08 13.96
C TRP A 429 -2.13 1.90 15.23
N GLN A 430 -2.06 1.29 16.40
CA GLN A 430 -2.42 1.89 17.68
C GLN A 430 -1.59 3.14 18.02
N VAL A 431 -2.12 3.96 18.95
CA VAL A 431 -1.46 5.11 19.55
C VAL A 431 -1.74 5.12 21.07
N PRO A 432 -0.88 5.68 21.93
CA PRO A 432 0.36 6.42 21.64
C PRO A 432 1.49 5.54 21.10
N LEU A 433 2.49 6.16 20.49
CA LEU A 433 3.68 5.47 19.98
C LEU A 433 4.61 5.06 21.13
N PRO A 434 5.38 3.97 21.00
CA PRO A 434 6.28 3.50 22.06
C PRO A 434 7.39 4.53 22.35
N ALA A 435 7.60 4.80 23.64
CA ALA A 435 8.69 5.66 24.08
C ALA A 435 10.07 5.07 23.77
N LEU A 436 11.08 5.92 23.55
CA LEU A 436 12.47 5.51 23.24
C LEU A 436 13.04 4.49 24.24
N LYS A 437 12.68 4.59 25.53
CA LYS A 437 13.10 3.63 26.59
C LYS A 437 12.63 2.19 26.36
N ILE A 438 11.59 1.99 25.54
CA ILE A 438 11.10 0.67 25.09
C ILE A 438 11.75 0.30 23.76
N MET A 439 11.77 1.23 22.79
CA MET A 439 12.30 0.98 21.45
C MET A 439 13.81 0.68 21.42
N VAL A 440 14.62 1.42 22.16
CA VAL A 440 16.10 1.27 22.14
C VAL A 440 16.55 -0.15 22.52
N PRO A 441 16.13 -0.77 23.64
CA PRO A 441 16.52 -2.14 23.95
C PRO A 441 15.93 -3.17 22.99
N GLN A 442 14.72 -2.94 22.44
CA GLN A 442 14.13 -3.80 21.40
C GLN A 442 14.97 -3.80 20.12
N VAL A 443 15.28 -2.62 19.59
CA VAL A 443 16.13 -2.43 18.40
C VAL A 443 17.54 -2.98 18.61
N ALA A 444 18.12 -2.78 19.80
CA ALA A 444 19.43 -3.35 20.14
C ALA A 444 19.40 -4.89 20.12
N PHE A 445 18.34 -5.51 20.68
CA PHE A 445 18.14 -6.96 20.59
C PHE A 445 17.96 -7.43 19.13
N PHE A 446 17.22 -6.70 18.31
CA PHE A 446 17.02 -7.05 16.89
C PHE A 446 18.34 -6.99 16.09
N PHE A 447 19.19 -5.99 16.33
CA PHE A 447 20.54 -5.92 15.76
C PHE A 447 21.37 -7.17 16.10
N VAL A 448 21.39 -7.60 17.37
CA VAL A 448 22.16 -8.78 17.79
C VAL A 448 21.59 -10.08 17.22
N PHE A 449 20.26 -10.21 17.19
CA PHE A 449 19.59 -11.38 16.65
C PHE A 449 19.80 -11.51 15.13
N GLU A 450 19.59 -10.43 14.38
CA GLU A 450 19.73 -10.45 12.93
C GLU A 450 21.18 -10.63 12.51
N ASP A 451 22.15 -9.95 13.12
CA ASP A 451 23.58 -10.12 12.79
C ASP A 451 24.04 -11.57 13.00
N MET A 452 23.59 -12.23 14.09
CA MET A 452 23.88 -13.65 14.33
C MET A 452 23.19 -14.57 13.32
N PHE A 453 21.90 -14.34 12.99
CA PHE A 453 21.21 -15.10 11.95
C PHE A 453 21.90 -14.92 10.59
N HIS A 454 22.24 -13.66 10.26
CA HIS A 454 22.89 -13.24 9.03
C HIS A 454 24.23 -13.92 8.88
N TYR A 455 25.08 -13.91 9.91
CA TYR A 455 26.37 -14.59 9.91
C TYR A 455 26.25 -16.06 9.46
N PHE A 456 25.35 -16.84 10.07
CA PHE A 456 25.18 -18.25 9.73
C PHE A 456 24.52 -18.46 8.36
N ALA A 457 23.52 -17.66 8.02
CA ALA A 457 22.84 -17.74 6.72
C ALA A 457 23.79 -17.37 5.58
N HIS A 458 24.59 -16.33 5.75
CA HIS A 458 25.58 -15.84 4.80
C HIS A 458 26.74 -16.83 4.64
N GLN A 459 27.28 -17.37 5.73
CA GLN A 459 28.28 -18.45 5.67
C GLN A 459 27.73 -19.69 4.94
N ALA A 460 26.45 -20.04 5.14
CA ALA A 460 25.81 -21.13 4.40
C ALA A 460 25.57 -20.79 2.92
N LEU A 461 25.25 -19.53 2.59
CA LEU A 461 25.10 -19.04 1.23
C LEU A 461 26.42 -19.09 0.42
N HIS A 462 27.57 -19.09 1.09
CA HIS A 462 28.89 -19.34 0.49
C HIS A 462 29.21 -20.82 0.21
N TRP A 463 28.38 -21.77 0.68
CA TRP A 463 28.54 -23.17 0.32
C TRP A 463 28.24 -23.40 -1.17
N GLY A 464 29.14 -24.06 -1.90
CA GLY A 464 29.18 -24.12 -3.38
C GLY A 464 27.82 -24.19 -4.12
N PRO A 465 26.92 -25.14 -3.79
CA PRO A 465 25.57 -25.20 -4.40
C PRO A 465 24.72 -23.96 -4.18
N LEU A 466 24.74 -23.37 -2.98
CA LEU A 466 23.99 -22.16 -2.66
C LEU A 466 24.68 -20.93 -3.26
N TYR A 467 26.02 -20.87 -3.22
CA TYR A 467 26.77 -19.78 -3.83
C TYR A 467 26.43 -19.64 -5.31
N LYS A 468 26.63 -20.72 -6.06
CA LYS A 468 26.49 -20.78 -7.51
C LYS A 468 25.11 -20.37 -8.04
N HIS A 469 24.04 -20.65 -7.31
CA HIS A 469 22.66 -20.45 -7.76
C HIS A 469 21.93 -19.29 -7.08
N ILE A 470 22.45 -18.79 -5.94
CA ILE A 470 21.80 -17.76 -5.13
C ILE A 470 22.78 -16.60 -4.95
N HIS A 471 23.84 -16.79 -4.17
CA HIS A 471 24.65 -15.69 -3.64
C HIS A 471 25.67 -15.09 -4.62
N LYS A 472 25.98 -15.78 -5.72
CA LYS A 472 26.84 -15.26 -6.81
C LYS A 472 26.34 -13.94 -7.40
N ILE A 473 25.03 -13.66 -7.36
CA ILE A 473 24.49 -12.39 -7.84
C ILE A 473 24.95 -11.23 -6.95
N HIS A 474 24.99 -11.42 -5.63
CA HIS A 474 25.50 -10.45 -4.66
C HIS A 474 26.99 -10.16 -4.89
N HIS A 475 27.80 -11.21 -5.07
CA HIS A 475 29.24 -11.12 -5.30
C HIS A 475 29.69 -10.62 -6.67
N LYS A 476 28.75 -10.23 -7.55
CA LYS A 476 29.06 -9.70 -8.89
C LYS A 476 30.04 -8.52 -8.88
N TYR A 477 30.09 -7.75 -7.80
CA TYR A 477 30.94 -6.56 -7.66
C TYR A 477 31.98 -6.74 -6.55
N SER A 478 33.20 -7.18 -6.90
CA SER A 478 34.30 -7.36 -5.92
C SER A 478 34.72 -6.06 -5.18
N ALA A 479 34.26 -4.90 -5.66
CA ALA A 479 34.14 -3.66 -4.88
C ALA A 479 32.67 -3.23 -4.85
N PRO A 480 31.96 -3.38 -3.72
CA PRO A 480 30.56 -2.99 -3.63
C PRO A 480 30.39 -1.46 -3.67
N PHE A 481 29.16 -1.04 -3.93
CA PHE A 481 28.69 0.34 -3.83
C PHE A 481 27.27 0.33 -3.25
N GLY A 482 26.80 1.43 -2.67
CA GLY A 482 25.59 1.43 -1.84
C GLY A 482 24.33 0.80 -2.46
N LEU A 483 24.09 1.01 -3.77
CA LEU A 483 22.98 0.40 -4.51
C LEU A 483 23.06 -1.14 -4.64
N ALA A 484 24.25 -1.72 -4.47
CA ALA A 484 24.48 -3.16 -4.54
C ALA A 484 24.11 -3.91 -3.24
N ALA A 485 23.77 -3.20 -2.15
CA ALA A 485 23.44 -3.81 -0.87
C ALA A 485 22.28 -4.82 -0.95
N GLU A 486 21.26 -4.52 -1.76
CA GLU A 486 20.10 -5.39 -2.05
C GLU A 486 20.13 -5.95 -3.49
N TYR A 487 21.28 -5.87 -4.18
CA TYR A 487 21.48 -6.51 -5.48
C TYR A 487 21.74 -8.01 -5.30
N ALA A 488 20.68 -8.78 -5.06
CA ALA A 488 20.75 -10.18 -4.69
C ALA A 488 19.83 -11.07 -5.55
N HIS A 489 19.88 -12.38 -5.32
CA HIS A 489 18.90 -13.31 -5.89
C HIS A 489 17.60 -13.30 -5.06
N PRO A 490 16.40 -13.43 -5.65
CA PRO A 490 15.12 -13.50 -4.92
C PRO A 490 15.09 -14.45 -3.70
N ALA A 491 15.73 -15.62 -3.81
CA ALA A 491 15.81 -16.56 -2.69
C ALA A 491 16.71 -16.05 -1.54
N GLU A 492 17.74 -15.28 -1.86
CA GLU A 492 18.63 -14.64 -0.88
C GLU A 492 17.91 -13.57 -0.08
N VAL A 493 17.18 -12.70 -0.78
CA VAL A 493 16.31 -11.68 -0.19
C VAL A 493 15.30 -12.30 0.77
N ALA A 494 14.68 -13.43 0.40
CA ALA A 494 13.78 -14.16 1.28
C ALA A 494 14.49 -14.81 2.49
N ILE A 495 15.68 -15.40 2.29
CA ILE A 495 16.47 -16.03 3.38
C ILE A 495 16.94 -14.98 4.39
N LEU A 496 17.61 -13.91 3.94
CA LEU A 496 18.15 -12.88 4.82
C LEU A 496 17.04 -12.01 5.42
N GLY A 497 16.00 -11.68 4.63
CA GLY A 497 14.80 -11.01 5.12
C GLY A 497 14.04 -11.79 6.21
N THR A 498 14.14 -13.14 6.22
CA THR A 498 13.62 -13.94 7.33
C THR A 498 14.33 -13.61 8.63
N GLY A 499 15.65 -13.38 8.64
CA GLY A 499 16.39 -12.95 9.83
C GLY A 499 15.92 -11.60 10.37
N THR A 500 15.76 -10.63 9.47
CA THR A 500 15.30 -9.27 9.77
C THR A 500 13.91 -9.22 10.41
N LEU A 501 13.01 -10.14 10.04
CA LEU A 501 11.63 -10.19 10.55
C LEU A 501 11.45 -11.19 11.72
N ALA A 502 12.22 -12.29 11.76
CA ALA A 502 12.04 -13.34 12.76
C ALA A 502 12.37 -12.86 14.17
N GLY A 503 13.46 -12.11 14.37
CA GLY A 503 13.83 -11.58 15.69
C GLY A 503 12.72 -10.76 16.34
N PRO A 504 12.18 -9.74 15.64
CA PRO A 504 11.03 -8.98 16.11
C PRO A 504 9.72 -9.76 16.27
N LEU A 505 9.39 -10.68 15.34
CA LEU A 505 8.18 -11.49 15.46
C LEU A 505 8.25 -12.46 16.64
N LEU A 506 9.40 -13.09 16.88
CA LEU A 506 9.64 -13.94 18.05
C LEU A 506 9.61 -13.13 19.34
N TYR A 507 10.23 -11.95 19.35
CA TYR A 507 10.13 -11.03 20.49
C TYR A 507 8.66 -10.70 20.80
N CYS A 508 7.89 -10.32 19.78
CA CYS A 508 6.46 -10.03 19.92
C CYS A 508 5.67 -11.24 20.45
N PHE A 509 5.91 -12.44 19.90
CA PHE A 509 5.28 -13.68 20.35
C PHE A 509 5.48 -13.96 21.84
N PHE A 510 6.69 -13.75 22.37
CA PHE A 510 7.01 -14.03 23.77
C PHE A 510 6.68 -12.90 24.74
N ARG A 511 6.53 -11.66 24.24
CA ARG A 511 6.43 -10.45 25.09
C ARG A 511 5.12 -9.69 24.96
N GLY A 512 4.49 -9.71 23.79
CA GLY A 512 3.29 -8.92 23.46
C GLY A 512 3.48 -7.40 23.46
N ASP A 513 4.70 -6.87 23.63
CA ASP A 513 4.98 -5.45 23.86
C ASP A 513 5.74 -4.77 22.69
N LEU A 514 5.48 -5.18 21.44
CA LEU A 514 6.08 -4.61 20.23
C LEU A 514 5.08 -3.80 19.39
N HIS A 515 5.54 -2.65 18.88
CA HIS A 515 4.81 -1.78 17.96
C HIS A 515 5.52 -1.73 16.59
N ILE A 516 4.77 -1.66 15.48
CA ILE A 516 5.35 -1.60 14.13
C ILE A 516 6.13 -0.29 13.89
N PHE A 517 5.87 0.76 14.66
CA PHE A 517 6.74 1.95 14.65
C PHE A 517 8.17 1.63 15.10
N THR A 518 8.34 0.73 16.08
CA THR A 518 9.67 0.18 16.43
C THR A 518 10.25 -0.63 15.28
N MET A 519 9.42 -1.39 14.54
CA MET A 519 9.85 -2.08 13.31
C MET A 519 10.35 -1.09 12.26
N TYR A 520 9.66 0.02 12.03
CA TYR A 520 10.11 1.04 11.08
C TYR A 520 11.44 1.69 11.48
N VAL A 521 11.66 1.95 12.78
CA VAL A 521 12.96 2.40 13.30
C VAL A 521 14.04 1.33 13.09
N TRP A 522 13.75 0.06 13.41
CA TRP A 522 14.64 -1.08 13.19
C TRP A 522 15.05 -1.23 11.71
N ILE A 523 14.08 -1.34 10.81
CA ILE A 523 14.30 -1.45 9.36
C ILE A 523 15.09 -0.24 8.85
N THR A 524 14.76 0.99 9.26
CA THR A 524 15.49 2.19 8.83
C THR A 524 16.98 2.12 9.22
N LEU A 525 17.27 1.73 10.46
CA LEU A 525 18.65 1.58 10.93
C LEU A 525 19.38 0.42 10.25
N ARG A 526 18.66 -0.67 9.94
CA ARG A 526 19.23 -1.84 9.26
C ARG A 526 19.54 -1.56 7.79
N LEU A 527 18.69 -0.83 7.09
CA LEU A 527 18.93 -0.33 5.72
C LEU A 527 20.11 0.65 5.68
N PHE A 528 20.19 1.57 6.66
CA PHE A 528 21.34 2.46 6.80
C PHE A 528 22.64 1.67 7.00
N GLN A 529 22.66 0.68 7.89
CA GLN A 529 23.81 -0.20 8.08
C GLN A 529 24.15 -0.96 6.78
N ALA A 530 23.16 -1.53 6.08
CA ALA A 530 23.37 -2.30 4.86
C ALA A 530 24.07 -1.48 3.77
N VAL A 531 23.50 -0.32 3.43
CA VAL A 531 24.00 0.57 2.39
C VAL A 531 25.36 1.16 2.76
N ASP A 532 25.60 1.45 4.04
CA ASP A 532 26.88 1.97 4.51
C ASP A 532 27.99 0.90 4.46
N ALA A 533 27.70 -0.35 4.83
CA ALA A 533 28.64 -1.47 4.70
C ALA A 533 29.01 -1.75 3.23
N HIS A 534 28.09 -1.48 2.29
CA HIS A 534 28.35 -1.62 0.85
C HIS A 534 28.90 -0.36 0.19
N SER A 535 29.12 0.74 0.92
CA SER A 535 29.50 2.04 0.32
C SER A 535 30.83 2.03 -0.46
N GLY A 536 31.76 1.13 -0.10
CA GLY A 536 33.13 1.11 -0.60
C GLY A 536 33.98 2.29 -0.08
N TYR A 537 33.55 2.94 1.01
CA TYR A 537 34.19 4.12 1.58
C TYR A 537 34.49 3.98 3.08
N ASP A 538 35.72 4.29 3.47
CA ASP A 538 36.16 4.37 4.87
C ASP A 538 36.54 5.81 5.23
N PHE A 539 35.62 6.54 5.86
CA PHE A 539 35.86 7.88 6.36
C PHE A 539 36.39 7.87 7.80
N PRO A 540 37.14 8.90 8.24
CA PRO A 540 37.62 9.01 9.62
C PRO A 540 36.50 9.08 10.69
N TRP A 541 35.27 9.33 10.26
CA TRP A 541 34.05 9.37 11.08
C TRP A 541 33.09 8.19 10.79
N SER A 542 33.51 7.19 9.99
CA SER A 542 32.76 5.95 9.83
C SER A 542 32.57 5.25 11.18
N LEU A 543 31.40 4.64 11.40
CA LEU A 543 30.97 4.16 12.72
C LEU A 543 31.94 3.14 13.35
N GLN A 544 32.67 2.36 12.54
CA GLN A 544 33.72 1.43 13.00
C GLN A 544 34.87 2.09 13.80
N HIS A 545 35.16 3.38 13.56
CA HIS A 545 36.18 4.13 14.32
C HIS A 545 35.66 4.65 15.66
N ILE A 546 34.34 4.62 15.87
CA ILE A 546 33.65 5.07 17.09
C ILE A 546 33.24 3.86 17.94
N LEU A 547 32.79 2.79 17.29
CA LEU A 547 32.39 1.51 17.87
C LEU A 547 33.29 0.41 17.28
N PRO A 548 34.43 0.05 17.89
CA PRO A 548 35.44 -0.84 17.30
C PRO A 548 34.97 -2.28 17.00
N PHE A 549 33.80 -2.67 17.51
CA PHE A 549 33.16 -3.96 17.25
C PHE A 549 32.18 -3.91 16.07
N TRP A 550 31.95 -2.75 15.46
CA TRP A 550 31.12 -2.59 14.26
C TRP A 550 31.88 -3.05 13.01
N SER A 551 31.25 -3.87 12.18
CA SER A 551 31.84 -4.44 10.95
C SER A 551 32.17 -3.32 9.95
N GLY A 552 31.13 -2.64 9.45
CA GLY A 552 31.27 -1.45 8.61
C GLY A 552 31.91 -1.72 7.24
N ALA A 553 32.16 -0.64 6.48
CA ALA A 553 32.47 -0.74 5.05
C ALA A 553 33.77 -1.49 4.76
N GLU A 554 34.80 -1.32 5.60
CA GLU A 554 36.11 -1.93 5.37
C GLU A 554 36.14 -3.45 5.57
N HIS A 555 35.25 -3.98 6.43
CA HIS A 555 35.17 -5.41 6.72
C HIS A 555 34.37 -6.13 5.62
N HIS A 556 33.30 -5.50 5.11
CA HIS A 556 32.46 -6.06 4.05
C HIS A 556 33.03 -5.84 2.62
N ASP A 557 33.73 -4.74 2.36
CA ASP A 557 34.50 -4.56 1.11
C ASP A 557 35.61 -5.63 0.99
N PHE A 558 36.27 -5.97 2.12
CA PHE A 558 37.21 -7.09 2.17
C PHE A 558 36.51 -8.45 1.94
N HIS A 559 35.28 -8.65 2.41
CA HIS A 559 34.50 -9.85 2.13
C HIS A 559 34.28 -10.04 0.62
N HIS A 560 33.77 -9.00 -0.07
CA HIS A 560 33.54 -9.01 -1.52
C HIS A 560 34.83 -9.21 -2.34
N MET A 561 35.98 -8.75 -1.85
CA MET A 561 37.28 -8.93 -2.50
C MET A 561 37.94 -10.30 -2.24
N ALA A 562 37.87 -10.79 -0.99
CA ALA A 562 38.61 -11.98 -0.53
C ALA A 562 37.76 -13.27 -0.49
N PHE A 563 36.44 -13.15 -0.68
CA PHE A 563 35.44 -14.21 -0.78
C PHE A 563 35.21 -15.07 0.49
N VAL A 564 36.27 -15.68 1.05
CA VAL A 564 36.18 -16.78 2.03
C VAL A 564 36.10 -16.38 3.51
N ASN A 565 35.87 -15.11 3.81
CA ASN A 565 36.07 -14.53 5.15
C ASN A 565 35.14 -13.33 5.36
N ASN A 566 34.88 -12.93 6.61
CA ASN A 566 34.08 -11.74 6.98
C ASN A 566 32.57 -11.86 6.65
N PHE A 567 31.87 -12.83 7.24
CA PHE A 567 30.45 -13.09 6.97
C PHE A 567 29.47 -12.20 7.78
N SER A 568 29.94 -11.52 8.84
CA SER A 568 29.08 -10.67 9.68
C SER A 568 28.91 -9.26 9.09
N THR A 569 27.68 -8.76 9.01
CA THR A 569 27.39 -7.46 8.38
C THR A 569 27.37 -6.30 9.36
N SER A 570 26.81 -6.45 10.57
CA SER A 570 26.71 -5.37 11.55
C SER A 570 27.88 -5.37 12.55
N PHE A 571 28.24 -6.53 13.12
CA PHE A 571 29.25 -6.61 14.18
C PHE A 571 30.35 -7.64 13.88
N ARG A 572 31.60 -7.38 14.31
CA ARG A 572 32.76 -8.26 14.03
C ARG A 572 32.81 -9.51 14.91
N TRP A 573 31.93 -9.64 15.89
CA TRP A 573 32.08 -10.63 16.97
C TRP A 573 31.84 -12.09 16.57
N CYS A 574 30.98 -12.36 15.59
CA CYS A 574 30.70 -13.71 15.11
C CYS A 574 31.90 -14.20 14.31
N ASP A 575 32.38 -13.41 13.36
CA ASP A 575 33.63 -13.72 12.66
C ASP A 575 34.81 -13.91 13.62
N ARG A 576 34.94 -13.04 14.63
CA ARG A 576 36.01 -13.14 15.64
C ARG A 576 35.92 -14.39 16.52
N LEU A 577 34.71 -14.87 16.79
CA LEU A 577 34.45 -16.06 17.62
C LEU A 577 34.68 -17.36 16.83
N PHE A 578 34.32 -17.37 15.55
CA PHE A 578 34.44 -18.54 14.67
C PHE A 578 35.73 -18.55 13.82
N GLY A 579 36.57 -17.52 13.91
CA GLY A 579 37.86 -17.42 13.22
C GLY A 579 37.76 -16.91 11.77
N THR A 580 36.57 -16.53 11.31
CA THR A 580 36.33 -16.02 9.96
C THR A 580 36.63 -14.52 9.80
N ASP A 581 37.46 -13.93 10.68
CA ASP A 581 38.11 -12.62 10.47
C ASP A 581 39.66 -12.69 10.36
N ASP A 582 40.26 -13.89 10.39
CA ASP A 582 41.72 -14.02 10.48
C ASP A 582 42.47 -13.48 9.24
N LYS A 583 41.98 -13.74 8.01
CA LYS A 583 42.59 -13.16 6.79
C LYS A 583 42.51 -11.63 6.79
N TYR A 584 41.38 -11.07 7.20
CA TYR A 584 41.17 -9.62 7.30
C TYR A 584 42.10 -8.98 8.34
N ARG A 585 42.24 -9.58 9.52
CA ARG A 585 43.16 -9.11 10.56
C ARG A 585 44.62 -9.18 10.13
N GLN A 586 45.02 -10.22 9.40
CA GLN A 586 46.35 -10.29 8.79
C GLN A 586 46.57 -9.19 7.75
N TYR A 587 45.56 -8.90 6.91
CA TYR A 587 45.58 -7.77 5.98
C TYR A 587 45.75 -6.43 6.70
N CYS A 588 44.98 -6.15 7.76
CA CYS A 588 45.11 -4.92 8.55
C CYS A 588 46.54 -4.76 9.13
N LEU A 589 47.10 -5.82 9.72
CA LEU A 589 48.48 -5.80 10.25
C LEU A 589 49.52 -5.59 9.14
N ARG A 590 49.38 -6.25 7.99
CA ARG A 590 50.27 -6.10 6.82
C ARG A 590 50.19 -4.67 6.26
N ARG A 591 48.98 -4.09 6.17
CA ARG A 591 48.70 -2.71 5.74
C ARG A 591 49.35 -1.69 6.67
N GLU A 592 49.20 -1.85 7.98
CA GLU A 592 49.85 -0.98 8.97
C GLU A 592 51.38 -1.06 8.90
N ALA A 593 51.95 -2.26 8.79
CA ALA A 593 53.38 -2.46 8.66
C ALA A 593 53.93 -1.81 7.39
N MET A 594 53.24 -1.98 6.25
CA MET A 594 53.56 -1.29 4.99
C MET A 594 53.51 0.22 5.16
N LYS A 595 52.49 0.77 5.81
CA LYS A 595 52.36 2.22 6.06
C LYS A 595 53.50 2.78 6.91
N LYS A 596 53.95 2.02 7.92
CA LYS A 596 55.09 2.38 8.78
C LYS A 596 56.45 2.25 8.07
N ALA A 597 56.58 1.31 7.12
CA ALA A 597 57.82 1.05 6.38
C ALA A 597 57.98 1.85 5.07
N SER A 598 56.91 2.48 4.57
CA SER A 598 56.94 3.20 3.29
C SER A 598 57.66 4.55 3.42
N ALA A 599 58.61 4.82 2.51
CA ALA A 599 59.38 6.07 2.55
C ALA A 599 58.53 7.31 2.20
N ASN A 600 57.45 7.14 1.41
CA ASN A 600 56.48 8.18 1.11
C ASN A 600 55.09 7.60 0.76
N GLN A 601 54.09 8.47 0.63
CA GLN A 601 52.70 8.09 0.36
C GLN A 601 52.49 7.38 -1.00
N LYS A 602 53.29 7.67 -2.03
CA LYS A 602 53.18 7.00 -3.35
C LYS A 602 53.66 5.56 -3.25
N ASP A 603 54.75 5.32 -2.53
CA ASP A 603 55.29 3.97 -2.29
C ASP A 603 54.28 3.12 -1.53
N PHE A 604 53.66 3.69 -0.48
CA PHE A 604 52.58 3.04 0.26
C PHE A 604 51.41 2.64 -0.64
N ILE A 605 50.89 3.57 -1.46
CA ILE A 605 49.78 3.30 -2.40
C ILE A 605 50.15 2.22 -3.42
N ALA A 606 51.40 2.20 -3.90
CA ALA A 606 51.88 1.17 -4.83
C ALA A 606 51.96 -0.22 -4.18
N LEU A 607 52.43 -0.31 -2.93
CA LEU A 607 52.50 -1.55 -2.15
C LEU A 607 51.09 -2.05 -1.78
N GLU A 608 50.21 -1.16 -1.31
CA GLU A 608 48.82 -1.45 -0.98
C GLU A 608 48.07 -1.97 -2.21
N LYS A 609 48.21 -1.30 -3.37
CA LYS A 609 47.62 -1.77 -4.64
C LYS A 609 48.10 -3.17 -5.03
N LYS A 610 49.39 -3.49 -4.83
CA LYS A 610 49.90 -4.84 -5.10
C LYS A 610 49.29 -5.87 -4.15
N MET A 611 49.24 -5.57 -2.86
CA MET A 611 48.64 -6.45 -1.84
C MET A 611 47.16 -6.71 -2.09
N LEU A 612 46.37 -5.68 -2.46
CA LEU A 612 44.95 -5.85 -2.80
C LEU A 612 44.78 -6.75 -4.03
N ALA A 613 45.64 -6.61 -5.05
CA ALA A 613 45.63 -7.49 -6.22
C ALA A 613 46.05 -8.94 -5.92
N GLU A 614 46.95 -9.16 -4.95
CA GLU A 614 47.27 -10.51 -4.43
C GLU A 614 46.03 -11.14 -3.77
N ILE A 615 45.33 -10.38 -2.91
CA ILE A 615 44.14 -10.87 -2.18
C ILE A 615 42.95 -11.11 -3.11
N GLU A 616 42.68 -10.22 -4.07
CA GLU A 616 41.63 -10.43 -5.07
C GLU A 616 41.92 -11.66 -5.95
N ALA A 617 43.17 -11.92 -6.31
CA ALA A 617 43.54 -13.11 -7.07
C ALA A 617 43.32 -14.42 -6.27
N GLU A 618 43.53 -14.42 -4.95
CA GLU A 618 43.13 -15.52 -4.06
C GLU A 618 41.61 -15.67 -3.97
N GLY A 619 40.88 -14.54 -3.84
CA GLY A 619 39.42 -14.52 -3.77
C GLY A 619 38.77 -15.13 -5.02
N VAL A 620 39.19 -14.71 -6.21
CA VAL A 620 38.71 -15.25 -7.50
C VAL A 620 39.02 -16.76 -7.65
N GLN A 621 40.14 -17.25 -7.12
CA GLN A 621 40.44 -18.69 -7.12
C GLN A 621 39.48 -19.46 -6.20
N ALA A 622 39.20 -18.93 -5.01
CA ALA A 622 38.29 -19.56 -4.07
C ALA A 622 36.83 -19.52 -4.56
N GLU A 623 36.40 -18.43 -5.19
CA GLU A 623 35.10 -18.31 -5.88
C GLU A 623 34.96 -19.39 -6.96
N ALA A 624 35.98 -19.52 -7.83
CA ALA A 624 35.99 -20.52 -8.89
C ALA A 624 35.92 -21.96 -8.34
N ILE A 625 36.53 -22.24 -7.18
CA ILE A 625 36.39 -23.53 -6.48
C ILE A 625 34.93 -23.74 -6.04
N ALA A 626 34.31 -22.76 -5.36
CA ALA A 626 32.91 -22.84 -4.92
C ALA A 626 31.94 -23.05 -6.10
N GLU A 627 32.13 -22.36 -7.22
CA GLU A 627 31.34 -22.55 -8.44
C GLU A 627 31.56 -23.89 -9.14
N SER A 628 32.78 -24.43 -9.06
CA SER A 628 33.13 -25.71 -9.68
C SER A 628 32.46 -26.91 -8.99
N TYR A 629 31.95 -26.72 -7.77
CA TYR A 629 31.35 -27.77 -6.94
C TYR A 629 30.36 -28.65 -7.70
N ARG A 630 30.55 -29.97 -7.58
CA ARG A 630 29.64 -31.01 -8.07
C ARG A 630 29.32 -31.98 -6.94
N TYR A 631 28.02 -32.20 -6.72
CA TYR A 631 27.55 -33.12 -5.69
C TYR A 631 28.04 -34.55 -5.96
N GLY A 632 28.80 -35.11 -5.02
CA GLY A 632 29.35 -36.48 -5.10
C GLY A 632 30.79 -36.58 -5.61
N GLU A 633 31.40 -35.50 -6.13
CA GLU A 633 32.85 -35.46 -6.32
C GLU A 633 33.51 -35.12 -4.97
N LYS A 634 34.49 -35.91 -4.54
CA LYS A 634 35.28 -35.58 -3.34
C LYS A 634 36.03 -34.27 -3.59
N GLU A 635 35.96 -33.36 -2.64
CA GLU A 635 36.77 -32.13 -2.65
C GLU A 635 38.24 -32.48 -2.90
N LYS A 636 38.82 -31.87 -3.92
CA LYS A 636 40.27 -31.72 -3.99
C LYS A 636 40.62 -30.65 -2.98
N THR A 637 40.94 -31.08 -1.76
CA THR A 637 41.53 -30.22 -0.73
C THR A 637 42.72 -29.46 -1.32
N ALA A 638 42.64 -28.14 -1.30
CA ALA A 638 43.74 -27.24 -1.62
C ALA A 638 44.70 -27.14 -0.41
#